data_AF-A0A8J8EIK0-F1
#
_entry.id   AF-A0A8J8EIK0-F1
#
_cell.length_a   1.000
_cell.length_b   1.000
_cell.length_c   1.000
_cell.angle_alpha   90.00
_cell.angle_beta   90.00
_cell.angle_gamma   90.00
#
_symmetry.space_group_name_H-M   'P 1'
#
loop_
_entity.id
_entity.type
_entity.pdbx_description
1 polymer ?
#
loop_
_entity_poly.entity_id
_entity_poly.type
_entity_poly.pdbx_seq_one_letter_code
_entity_poly.pdbx_strand_id
1 'polypeptide(L)'
;MLSIALSKMPILIIGFTIISTILLIIALRNSKFRLYIESVNEEIRHIFIVMLLKIFYSPFMLNLAIRWEFIRNNLYKSLNEDTDLMVTKISKKHGNVTGNLNLVLESTKCKDKQEKLKVGCKKPLYVQRRHLTEKYFWKKWAFSIVVLRNKLEMNYRGGKYTLKIDLTGQSYGIYNNDGKKFLKTHFFEKAKEQYKDIEKDFIEWIKYKKLLNTKIRETPFRWASAGVLPIVKIGKKYYIMLIFRTIPPIGWNLPLGASETKSEYKNLRELMLREFHEEVLIVNRKALLQYIRDPQQRKIEFKNFTVRGCSTYLPPQTLDELYEHLKRHVSLREKIDEMVLSTDEEQIVVLHPVETPFEVEITYDTEEYRQQKSIVSDVIFTINPFEQGIDILGVYEIELDENVYPLTGELTKVIERKTHNVTGEIFIREPILLLSIDKVREMFKNENLFNEYLKDLDNYKDGSIVIPELGGEDYIIEYLDAIDIRRSHVDKIFNELSETLNTSMLADANNILQKIKKDIWEKYKRKIEYYENNVNGGPPIYNPDEVKKLQKEIDKIFNELLQKIPNKKEYTKTKFLIKDLKSNLESVVLYFPQLAYIRGYHKKHGSFPNLRQEELKLLLTLCPATWKSLSIGVKFGIFSKFFSND
;
A
#
# COMPACT_ATOMS: atom_id res chain seq x y z
N MET A 1 22.78 -24.80 45.70
CA MET A 1 22.44 -26.08 45.03
C MET A 1 21.62 -25.89 43.75
N LEU A 2 20.51 -25.12 43.75
CA LEU A 2 19.68 -24.90 42.54
C LEU A 2 20.45 -24.26 41.36
N SER A 3 21.32 -23.29 41.63
CA SER A 3 22.19 -22.66 40.60
C SER A 3 23.20 -23.63 39.97
N ILE A 4 23.76 -24.56 40.77
CA ILE A 4 24.69 -25.60 40.29
C ILE A 4 23.95 -26.67 39.47
N ALA A 5 22.70 -26.99 39.85
CA ALA A 5 21.85 -27.87 39.07
C ALA A 5 21.44 -27.24 37.72
N LEU A 6 21.16 -25.93 37.71
CA LEU A 6 20.79 -25.18 36.51
C LEU A 6 21.96 -24.97 35.55
N SER A 7 23.20 -24.83 36.04
CA SER A 7 24.38 -24.64 35.18
C SER A 7 24.81 -25.90 34.43
N LYS A 8 24.46 -27.10 34.93
CA LYS A 8 24.75 -28.39 34.27
C LYS A 8 23.62 -28.88 33.35
N MET A 9 22.45 -28.26 33.42
CA MET A 9 21.27 -28.65 32.65
C MET A 9 21.43 -28.52 31.13
N PRO A 10 22.08 -27.46 30.57
CA PRO A 10 22.33 -27.35 29.13
C PRO A 10 23.19 -28.48 28.59
N ILE A 11 24.20 -28.93 29.35
CA ILE A 11 25.10 -30.02 28.95
C ILE A 11 24.35 -31.34 28.89
N LEU A 12 23.43 -31.60 29.82
CA LEU A 12 22.57 -32.78 29.82
C LEU A 12 21.58 -32.78 28.64
N ILE A 13 20.98 -31.62 28.31
CA ILE A 13 20.06 -31.48 27.19
C ILE A 13 20.79 -31.68 25.85
N ILE A 14 21.97 -31.08 25.70
CA ILE A 14 22.82 -31.26 24.51
C ILE A 14 23.25 -32.72 24.39
N GLY A 15 23.71 -33.34 25.48
CA GLY A 15 24.09 -34.75 25.50
C GLY A 15 22.94 -35.69 25.10
N PHE A 16 21.74 -35.46 25.65
CA PHE A 16 20.56 -36.27 25.32
C PHE A 16 20.10 -36.07 23.87
N THR A 17 20.19 -34.84 23.35
CA THR A 17 19.85 -34.53 21.95
C THR A 17 20.83 -35.20 20.99
N ILE A 18 22.13 -35.17 21.30
CA ILE A 18 23.17 -35.85 20.50
C ILE A 18 22.96 -37.37 20.52
N ILE A 19 22.74 -37.97 21.69
CA ILE A 19 22.50 -39.42 21.81
C ILE A 19 21.25 -39.84 21.05
N SER A 20 20.15 -39.08 21.19
CA SER A 20 18.88 -39.36 20.48
C SER A 20 19.05 -39.26 18.96
N THR A 21 19.80 -38.26 18.48
CA THR A 21 20.12 -38.09 17.06
C THR A 21 20.98 -39.23 16.53
N ILE A 22 21.99 -39.67 17.31
CA ILE A 22 22.85 -40.81 16.95
C ILE A 22 22.03 -42.10 16.89
N LEU A 23 21.15 -42.35 17.87
CA LEU A 23 20.28 -43.53 17.87
C LEU A 23 19.30 -43.54 16.68
N LEU A 24 18.75 -42.38 16.31
CA LEU A 24 17.92 -42.24 15.12
C LEU A 24 18.72 -42.52 13.84
N ILE A 25 19.94 -42.00 13.73
CA ILE A 25 20.83 -42.28 12.59
C ILE A 25 21.19 -43.77 12.52
N ILE A 26 21.47 -44.43 13.65
CA ILE A 26 21.74 -45.87 13.71
C ILE A 26 20.52 -46.68 13.27
N ALA A 27 19.32 -46.31 13.73
CA ALA A 27 18.07 -46.94 13.33
C ALA A 27 17.82 -46.80 11.82
N LEU A 28 18.04 -45.60 11.26
CA LEU A 28 17.89 -45.33 9.82
C LEU A 28 18.97 -45.99 8.95
N ARG A 29 20.15 -46.29 9.50
CA ARG A 29 21.21 -47.05 8.82
C ARG A 29 21.00 -48.55 8.85
N ASN A 30 20.08 -49.06 9.68
CA ASN A 30 19.75 -50.48 9.68
C ASN A 30 18.95 -50.82 8.41
N SER A 31 19.55 -51.60 7.52
CA SER A 31 18.97 -51.93 6.21
C SER A 31 17.61 -52.61 6.31
N LYS A 32 17.36 -53.43 7.33
CA LYS A 32 16.05 -54.06 7.56
C LYS A 32 14.97 -53.03 7.95
N PHE A 33 15.32 -52.06 8.77
CA PHE A 33 14.40 -51.00 9.20
C PHE A 33 14.09 -50.04 8.05
N ARG A 34 15.09 -49.72 7.22
CA ARG A 34 14.92 -48.88 6.03
C ARG A 34 14.02 -49.55 4.99
N LEU A 35 14.25 -50.82 4.69
CA LEU A 35 13.38 -51.59 3.78
C LEU A 35 11.95 -51.70 4.31
N TYR A 36 11.77 -51.82 5.63
CA TYR A 36 10.45 -51.79 6.25
C TYR A 36 9.75 -50.43 6.04
N ILE A 37 10.42 -49.30 6.29
CA ILE A 37 9.85 -47.95 6.07
C ILE A 37 9.56 -47.68 4.59
N GLU A 38 10.42 -48.15 3.69
CA GLU A 38 10.22 -48.01 2.24
C GLU A 38 9.10 -48.90 1.70
N SER A 39 8.74 -49.98 2.41
CA SER A 39 7.64 -50.89 2.04
C SER A 39 6.24 -50.42 2.44
N VAL A 40 6.13 -49.35 3.25
CA VAL A 40 4.84 -48.81 3.71
C VAL A 40 4.37 -47.66 2.82
N ASN A 41 3.04 -47.54 2.65
CA ASN A 41 2.44 -46.42 1.91
C ASN A 41 2.90 -45.06 2.46
N GLU A 42 3.08 -44.09 1.56
CA GLU A 42 3.58 -42.74 1.81
C GLU A 42 2.86 -42.00 2.95
N GLU A 43 1.54 -42.14 3.10
CA GLU A 43 0.80 -41.54 4.21
C GLU A 43 1.18 -42.14 5.57
N ILE A 44 1.32 -43.47 5.64
CA ILE A 44 1.70 -44.17 6.88
C ILE A 44 3.15 -43.85 7.23
N ARG A 45 4.03 -43.73 6.22
CA ARG A 45 5.41 -43.28 6.39
C ARG A 45 5.49 -41.88 6.99
N HIS A 46 4.66 -40.95 6.54
CA HIS A 46 4.59 -39.60 7.11
C HIS A 46 4.10 -39.62 8.57
N ILE A 47 3.04 -40.38 8.86
CA ILE A 47 2.52 -40.53 10.24
C ILE A 47 3.58 -41.13 11.17
N PHE A 48 4.32 -42.14 10.69
CA PHE A 48 5.37 -42.81 11.47
C PHE A 48 6.56 -41.89 11.75
N ILE A 49 6.98 -41.07 10.78
CA ILE A 49 8.03 -40.05 10.96
C ILE A 49 7.56 -38.98 11.96
N VAL A 50 6.32 -38.51 11.85
CA VAL A 50 5.75 -37.53 12.79
C VAL A 50 5.62 -38.12 14.20
N MET A 51 5.27 -39.41 14.34
CA MET A 51 5.27 -40.10 15.62
C MET A 51 6.66 -40.24 16.22
N LEU A 52 7.67 -40.62 15.43
CA LEU A 52 9.06 -40.66 15.89
C LEU A 52 9.53 -39.27 16.34
N LEU A 53 9.24 -38.22 15.56
CA LEU A 53 9.56 -36.85 15.94
C LEU A 53 8.83 -36.43 17.23
N LYS A 54 7.56 -36.84 17.44
CA LYS A 54 6.84 -36.57 18.70
C LYS A 54 7.38 -37.36 19.90
N ILE A 55 7.90 -38.57 19.67
CA ILE A 55 8.54 -39.40 20.72
C ILE A 55 9.89 -38.78 21.12
N PHE A 56 10.69 -38.31 20.14
CA PHE A 56 11.99 -37.68 20.40
C PHE A 56 11.89 -36.22 20.87
N TYR A 57 10.84 -35.50 20.47
CA TYR A 57 10.51 -34.16 20.98
C TYR A 57 9.30 -34.24 21.91
N SER A 58 9.51 -34.85 23.08
CA SER A 58 8.42 -34.98 24.06
C SER A 58 7.96 -33.59 24.57
N PRO A 59 6.72 -33.49 25.11
CA PRO A 59 6.22 -32.27 25.75
C PRO A 59 7.15 -31.70 26.82
N PHE A 60 8.04 -32.52 27.40
CA PHE A 60 9.06 -32.08 28.33
C PHE A 60 10.09 -31.14 27.67
N MET A 61 10.55 -31.45 26.46
CA MET A 61 11.49 -30.59 25.70
C MET A 61 10.84 -29.29 25.26
N LEU A 62 9.55 -29.33 24.90
CA LEU A 62 8.77 -28.12 24.62
C LEU A 62 8.60 -27.25 25.88
N ASN A 63 8.29 -27.86 27.03
CA ASN A 63 8.19 -27.16 28.31
C ASN A 63 9.54 -26.60 28.77
N LEU A 64 10.64 -27.30 28.49
CA LEU A 64 11.99 -26.84 28.76
C LEU A 64 12.43 -25.71 27.83
N ALA A 65 12.06 -25.77 26.54
CA ALA A 65 12.29 -24.67 25.60
C ALA A 65 11.49 -23.43 25.99
N ILE A 66 10.23 -23.59 26.40
CA ILE A 66 9.39 -22.50 26.93
C ILE A 66 9.98 -21.92 28.21
N ARG A 67 10.46 -22.75 29.14
CA ARG A 67 11.12 -22.30 30.38
C ARG A 67 12.47 -21.64 30.11
N TRP A 68 13.26 -22.18 29.19
CA TRP A 68 14.52 -21.57 28.77
C TRP A 68 14.28 -20.22 28.13
N GLU A 69 13.25 -20.11 27.29
CA GLU A 69 12.92 -18.85 26.64
C GLU A 69 12.36 -17.82 27.64
N PHE A 70 11.63 -18.27 28.66
CA PHE A 70 11.23 -17.44 29.78
C PHE A 70 12.45 -16.95 30.60
N ILE A 71 13.42 -17.83 30.88
CA ILE A 71 14.64 -17.49 31.62
C ILE A 71 15.55 -16.56 30.80
N ARG A 72 15.74 -16.84 29.50
CA ARG A 72 16.49 -16.00 28.56
C ARG A 72 15.90 -14.60 28.49
N ASN A 73 14.57 -14.49 28.34
CA ASN A 73 13.89 -13.19 28.35
C ASN A 73 14.05 -12.42 29.67
N ASN A 74 14.08 -13.10 30.82
CA ASN A 74 14.32 -12.45 32.12
C ASN A 74 15.79 -12.04 32.32
N LEU A 75 16.75 -12.81 31.81
CA LEU A 75 18.18 -12.44 31.78
C LEU A 75 18.43 -11.25 30.86
N TYR A 76 17.81 -11.23 29.67
CA TYR A 76 17.84 -10.07 28.77
C TYR A 76 17.15 -8.83 29.37
N LYS A 77 16.13 -9.03 30.21
CA LYS A 77 15.47 -7.94 30.93
C LYS A 77 16.41 -7.32 31.97
N SER A 78 17.13 -8.15 32.74
CA SER A 78 18.17 -7.69 33.68
C SER A 78 19.32 -6.96 32.96
N LEU A 79 19.78 -7.45 31.82
CA LEU A 79 20.82 -6.78 31.01
C LEU A 79 20.34 -5.45 30.41
N ASN A 80 19.07 -5.35 30.01
CA ASN A 80 18.50 -4.09 29.52
C ASN A 80 18.26 -3.07 30.65
N GLU A 81 17.90 -3.52 31.86
CA GLU A 81 17.76 -2.65 33.04
C GLU A 81 19.11 -2.01 33.44
N ASP A 82 20.22 -2.74 33.32
CA ASP A 82 21.57 -2.20 33.53
C ASP A 82 22.00 -1.23 32.42
N THR A 83 21.60 -1.52 31.17
CA THR A 83 21.86 -0.63 30.01
C THR A 83 21.05 0.68 30.13
N ASP A 84 19.80 0.60 30.58
CA ASP A 84 18.94 1.77 30.86
C ASP A 84 19.44 2.60 32.05
N LEU A 85 20.03 1.95 33.07
CA LEU A 85 20.69 2.64 34.18
C LEU A 85 21.93 3.42 33.69
N MET A 86 22.66 2.85 32.72
CA MET A 86 23.83 3.46 32.09
C MET A 86 23.44 4.65 31.20
N VAL A 87 22.38 4.50 30.39
CA VAL A 87 21.79 5.59 29.57
C VAL A 87 21.23 6.72 30.43
N THR A 88 20.62 6.39 31.58
CA THR A 88 20.10 7.39 32.54
C THR A 88 21.24 8.16 33.22
N LYS A 89 22.38 7.50 33.52
CA LYS A 89 23.58 8.17 34.03
C LYS A 89 24.25 9.07 32.99
N ILE A 90 24.28 8.65 31.72
CA ILE A 90 24.81 9.46 30.61
C ILE A 90 23.90 10.66 30.31
N SER A 91 22.58 10.48 30.35
CA SER A 91 21.58 11.56 30.15
C SER A 91 21.59 12.60 31.27
N LYS A 92 21.94 12.25 32.51
CA LYS A 92 22.14 13.22 33.60
C LYS A 92 23.43 14.03 33.44
N LYS A 93 24.41 13.52 32.70
CA LYS A 93 25.72 14.15 32.49
C LYS A 93 25.72 15.15 31.31
N HIS A 94 24.77 15.02 30.37
CA HIS A 94 24.64 15.91 29.21
C HIS A 94 23.25 16.56 29.20
N GLY A 95 23.15 17.75 29.79
CA GLY A 95 21.90 18.48 29.96
C GLY A 95 21.21 18.89 28.65
N ASN A 96 19.88 18.88 28.73
CA ASN A 96 18.91 19.60 27.88
C ASN A 96 18.82 19.26 26.38
N VAL A 97 18.26 18.09 26.04
CA VAL A 97 17.47 17.91 24.78
C VAL A 97 16.25 16.96 24.94
N THR A 98 16.10 16.21 26.04
CA THR A 98 15.17 15.05 26.08
C THR A 98 13.78 15.27 26.69
N GLY A 99 13.41 16.51 27.05
CA GLY A 99 12.18 16.81 27.79
C GLY A 99 10.87 16.34 27.14
N ASN A 100 10.84 16.14 25.82
CA ASN A 100 9.63 15.71 25.09
C ASN A 100 9.60 14.21 24.68
N LEU A 101 10.65 13.42 24.94
CA LEU A 101 10.66 11.99 24.61
C LEU A 101 9.98 11.11 25.68
N ASN A 102 9.84 11.61 26.91
CA ASN A 102 9.31 10.84 28.04
C ASN A 102 7.82 10.46 27.87
N LEU A 103 7.04 11.26 27.15
CA LEU A 103 5.64 10.93 26.83
C LEU A 103 5.48 9.73 25.87
N VAL A 104 6.55 9.32 25.17
CA VAL A 104 6.52 8.18 24.23
C VAL A 104 6.98 6.88 24.91
N LEU A 105 7.83 6.96 25.95
CA LEU A 105 8.43 5.80 26.63
C LEU A 105 7.68 5.36 27.90
N GLU A 106 6.81 6.18 28.47
CA GLU A 106 6.06 5.77 29.68
C GLU A 106 5.05 4.62 29.45
N SER A 107 4.72 4.29 28.19
CA SER A 107 3.80 3.18 27.89
C SER A 107 4.41 1.77 28.05
N THR A 108 5.74 1.63 28.13
CA THR A 108 6.40 0.32 28.30
C THR A 108 6.63 -0.06 29.76
N LYS A 109 6.42 0.85 30.73
CA LYS A 109 6.55 0.57 32.17
C LYS A 109 5.30 0.00 32.85
N CYS A 110 4.19 -0.20 32.12
CA CYS A 110 2.94 -0.71 32.70
C CYS A 110 2.74 -2.21 32.43
N LYS A 111 3.32 -3.07 33.26
CA LYS A 111 2.82 -4.46 33.41
C LYS A 111 2.40 -4.85 34.83
N ASP A 112 2.90 -4.19 35.88
CA ASP A 112 2.56 -4.57 37.26
C ASP A 112 1.29 -3.90 37.85
N LYS A 113 0.49 -3.22 37.01
CA LYS A 113 -0.82 -2.64 37.40
C LYS A 113 -1.93 -2.91 36.38
N GLN A 114 -1.94 -4.10 35.77
CA GLN A 114 -2.94 -4.44 34.74
C GLN A 114 -4.36 -4.67 35.25
N GLU A 115 -4.62 -4.72 36.56
CA GLU A 115 -5.99 -4.92 37.08
C GLU A 115 -6.76 -3.65 37.47
N LYS A 116 -6.15 -2.44 37.48
CA LYS A 116 -6.85 -1.22 37.95
C LYS A 116 -6.81 0.02 37.06
N LEU A 117 -6.25 -0.04 35.85
CA LEU A 117 -6.26 1.10 34.92
C LEU A 117 -7.23 0.87 33.75
N LYS A 118 -8.51 1.17 33.97
CA LYS A 118 -9.51 1.47 32.91
C LYS A 118 -9.29 2.88 32.33
N VAL A 119 -8.05 3.26 32.05
CA VAL A 119 -7.71 4.50 31.35
C VAL A 119 -6.99 4.11 30.07
N GLY A 120 -7.61 4.40 28.93
CA GLY A 120 -7.12 3.98 27.61
C GLY A 120 -5.72 4.53 27.32
N CYS A 121 -4.68 3.73 27.56
CA CYS A 121 -3.34 4.02 27.09
C CYS A 121 -3.39 4.18 25.56
N LYS A 122 -3.18 5.40 25.08
CA LYS A 122 -2.94 5.67 23.66
C LYS A 122 -1.71 4.86 23.25
N LYS A 123 -1.90 3.92 22.32
CA LYS A 123 -0.82 3.05 21.82
C LYS A 123 0.29 3.90 21.21
N PRO A 124 1.54 3.41 21.19
CA PRO A 124 2.62 4.14 20.55
C PRO A 124 2.32 4.30 19.06
N LEU A 125 2.34 5.53 18.58
CA LEU A 125 2.20 5.90 17.16
C LEU A 125 3.55 5.93 16.44
N TYR A 126 4.63 5.89 17.23
CA TYR A 126 6.03 5.98 16.86
C TYR A 126 6.78 4.94 17.70
N VAL A 127 7.39 3.96 17.07
CA VAL A 127 7.92 2.75 17.73
C VAL A 127 9.39 2.54 17.40
N GLN A 128 10.09 1.78 18.23
CA GLN A 128 11.44 1.34 17.88
C GLN A 128 11.42 0.50 16.60
N ARG A 129 12.39 0.72 15.71
CA ARG A 129 12.50 0.06 14.39
C ARG A 129 12.43 -1.46 14.50
N ARG A 130 13.07 -2.05 15.51
CA ARG A 130 13.05 -3.51 15.73
C ARG A 130 11.63 -4.07 15.84
N HIS A 131 10.69 -3.27 16.34
CA HIS A 131 9.31 -3.71 16.52
C HIS A 131 8.46 -3.57 15.26
N LEU A 132 8.90 -2.90 14.19
CA LEU A 132 8.06 -2.66 13.00
C LEU A 132 7.50 -3.94 12.39
N THR A 133 8.19 -5.07 12.54
CA THR A 133 7.78 -6.37 11.98
C THR A 133 6.99 -7.25 12.92
N GLU A 134 6.73 -6.82 14.15
CA GLU A 134 5.93 -7.58 15.11
C GLU A 134 4.43 -7.42 14.79
N LYS A 135 4.00 -7.90 13.61
CA LYS A 135 2.65 -7.69 13.06
C LYS A 135 1.56 -8.11 14.05
N TYR A 136 1.78 -9.19 14.81
CA TYR A 136 0.86 -9.70 15.83
C TYR A 136 0.80 -8.83 17.10
N PHE A 137 1.86 -8.07 17.40
CA PHE A 137 1.90 -7.18 18.56
C PHE A 137 1.16 -5.87 18.28
N TRP A 138 1.25 -5.37 17.05
CA TRP A 138 0.74 -4.05 16.68
C TRP A 138 -0.67 -4.09 16.12
N LYS A 139 -1.57 -3.39 16.82
CA LYS A 139 -2.96 -3.25 16.44
C LYS A 139 -3.11 -2.32 15.22
N LYS A 140 -3.84 -2.76 14.20
CA LYS A 140 -3.97 -2.05 12.91
C LYS A 140 -2.64 -1.86 12.16
N TRP A 141 -1.75 -2.82 12.29
CA TRP A 141 -0.53 -2.83 11.49
C TRP A 141 -0.89 -2.76 10.00
N ALA A 142 -0.28 -1.80 9.29
CA ALA A 142 -0.50 -1.53 7.88
C ALA A 142 0.80 -1.37 7.11
N PHE A 143 1.93 -1.09 7.77
CA PHE A 143 3.23 -0.94 7.12
C PHE A 143 4.39 -1.07 8.13
N SER A 144 5.61 -1.17 7.61
CA SER A 144 6.92 -1.18 8.30
C SER A 144 7.77 0.04 7.90
N ILE A 145 7.25 1.26 8.05
CA ILE A 145 7.97 2.48 7.64
C ILE A 145 9.02 2.85 8.69
N VAL A 146 10.28 2.96 8.27
CA VAL A 146 11.38 3.57 9.00
C VAL A 146 11.26 5.10 8.91
N VAL A 147 11.53 5.79 10.02
CA VAL A 147 11.55 7.26 10.02
C VAL A 147 12.99 7.74 10.01
N LEU A 148 13.39 8.33 8.89
CA LEU A 148 14.72 8.89 8.67
C LEU A 148 14.86 10.21 9.41
N ARG A 149 15.95 10.36 10.17
CA ARG A 149 16.34 11.61 10.86
C ARG A 149 17.77 12.06 10.54
N ASN A 150 18.46 11.33 9.69
CA ASN A 150 19.77 11.71 9.19
C ASN A 150 19.64 12.60 7.95
N LYS A 151 20.78 13.08 7.49
CA LYS A 151 20.85 13.84 6.24
C LYS A 151 20.52 12.93 5.05
N LEU A 152 19.76 13.46 4.09
CA LEU A 152 19.68 12.90 2.74
C LEU A 152 20.85 13.44 1.93
N GLU A 153 21.62 12.54 1.32
CA GLU A 153 22.73 12.94 0.46
C GLU A 153 22.37 12.65 -0.99
N MET A 154 22.42 13.69 -1.82
CA MET A 154 22.21 13.56 -3.25
C MET A 154 23.46 14.03 -3.98
N ASN A 155 23.97 13.20 -4.88
CA ASN A 155 25.17 13.50 -5.64
C ASN A 155 24.92 13.28 -7.14
N TYR A 156 25.77 13.90 -7.96
CA TYR A 156 25.85 13.64 -9.38
C TYR A 156 27.29 13.31 -9.73
N ARG A 157 27.57 12.06 -10.12
CA ARG A 157 28.92 11.60 -10.47
C ARG A 157 28.84 10.61 -11.62
N GLY A 158 29.73 10.77 -12.62
CA GLY A 158 29.82 9.84 -13.75
C GLY A 158 28.53 9.76 -14.58
N GLY A 159 27.75 10.84 -14.67
CA GLY A 159 26.47 10.83 -15.39
C GLY A 159 25.30 10.24 -14.61
N LYS A 160 25.52 9.74 -13.39
CA LYS A 160 24.48 9.17 -12.53
C LYS A 160 24.11 10.13 -11.38
N TYR A 161 22.82 10.23 -11.12
CA TYR A 161 22.19 10.92 -10.01
C TYR A 161 21.93 9.92 -8.89
N THR A 162 22.61 10.07 -7.76
CA THR A 162 22.51 9.09 -6.66
C THR A 162 21.85 9.71 -5.44
N LEU A 163 20.81 9.05 -4.92
CA LEU A 163 20.29 9.29 -3.57
C LEU A 163 20.90 8.28 -2.60
N LYS A 164 21.57 8.75 -1.55
CA LYS A 164 22.08 7.89 -0.48
C LYS A 164 21.15 7.92 0.72
N ILE A 165 20.72 6.73 1.12
CA ILE A 165 19.90 6.50 2.30
C ILE A 165 20.70 5.68 3.29
N ASP A 166 20.91 6.24 4.48
CA ASP A 166 21.58 5.53 5.56
C ASP A 166 20.57 5.12 6.63
N LEU A 167 20.33 3.81 6.72
CA LEU A 167 19.46 3.21 7.72
C LEU A 167 20.23 2.84 8.99
N THR A 168 21.55 2.99 9.03
CA THR A 168 22.33 2.73 10.26
C THR A 168 21.98 3.76 11.32
N GLY A 169 21.85 3.31 12.57
CA GLY A 169 21.43 4.16 13.68
C GLY A 169 19.99 4.71 13.60
N GLN A 170 19.19 4.35 12.60
CA GLN A 170 17.78 4.73 12.54
C GLN A 170 16.96 3.86 13.50
N SER A 171 16.64 4.43 14.66
CA SER A 171 16.05 3.69 15.77
C SER A 171 14.53 3.59 15.74
N TYR A 172 13.83 4.29 14.85
CA TYR A 172 12.38 4.46 14.94
C TYR A 172 11.64 4.25 13.62
N GLY A 173 10.34 4.00 13.74
CA GLY A 173 9.41 3.92 12.62
C GLY A 173 7.96 4.10 13.03
N ILE A 174 7.08 3.99 12.03
CA ILE A 174 5.63 4.03 12.16
C ILE A 174 5.03 2.81 11.45
N TYR A 175 3.89 2.32 11.94
CA TYR A 175 3.31 1.07 11.45
C TYR A 175 1.84 1.16 11.00
N ASN A 176 1.21 2.32 11.10
CA ASN A 176 -0.18 2.53 10.69
C ASN A 176 -0.49 4.00 10.36
N ASN A 177 -1.66 4.24 9.75
CA ASN A 177 -2.08 5.58 9.33
C ASN A 177 -2.19 6.59 10.49
N ASP A 178 -2.45 6.12 11.72
CA ASP A 178 -2.42 6.99 12.91
C ASP A 178 -0.99 7.54 13.16
N GLY A 179 0.04 6.74 12.87
CA GLY A 179 1.46 7.16 12.86
C GLY A 179 1.81 8.14 11.74
N LYS A 180 1.29 7.95 10.52
CA LYS A 180 1.44 8.94 9.42
C LYS A 180 0.84 10.29 9.83
N LYS A 181 -0.38 10.28 10.40
CA LYS A 181 -1.03 11.49 10.93
C LYS A 181 -0.22 12.13 12.04
N PHE A 182 0.33 11.32 12.95
CA PHE A 182 1.22 11.82 14.00
C PHE A 182 2.43 12.56 13.42
N LEU A 183 3.13 11.98 12.43
CA LEU A 183 4.29 12.63 11.81
C LEU A 183 3.93 13.97 11.15
N LYS A 184 2.79 14.00 10.46
CA LYS A 184 2.29 15.23 9.83
C LYS A 184 1.99 16.32 10.87
N THR A 185 1.16 16.01 11.87
CA THR A 185 0.76 17.02 12.87
C THR A 185 1.92 17.44 13.79
N HIS A 186 2.83 16.53 14.15
CA HIS A 186 3.87 16.85 15.13
C HIS A 186 5.15 17.44 14.51
N PHE A 187 5.51 17.02 13.31
CA PHE A 187 6.75 17.46 12.67
C PHE A 187 6.49 18.38 11.48
N PHE A 188 5.61 18.01 10.55
CA PHE A 188 5.37 18.84 9.35
C PHE A 188 4.81 20.21 9.70
N GLU A 189 3.77 20.29 10.53
CA GLU A 189 3.16 21.57 10.89
C GLU A 189 4.13 22.54 11.59
N LYS A 190 5.15 22.02 12.28
CA LYS A 190 6.16 22.82 12.98
C LYS A 190 7.36 23.20 12.11
N ALA A 191 7.65 22.41 11.07
CA ALA A 191 8.80 22.56 10.19
C ALA A 191 8.40 22.84 8.73
N LYS A 192 7.21 23.42 8.53
CA LYS A 192 6.59 23.67 7.22
C LYS A 192 7.54 24.35 6.23
N GLU A 193 8.19 25.43 6.66
CA GLU A 193 9.13 26.18 5.82
C GLU A 193 10.40 25.39 5.51
N GLN A 194 10.92 24.59 6.47
CA GLN A 194 12.05 23.69 6.19
C GLN A 194 11.71 22.63 5.13
N TYR A 195 10.48 22.11 5.14
CA TYR A 195 10.00 21.17 4.12
C TYR A 195 9.87 21.83 2.74
N LYS A 196 9.49 23.11 2.67
CA LYS A 196 9.51 23.89 1.43
C LYS A 196 10.91 24.14 0.93
N ASP A 197 11.85 24.46 1.82
CA ASP A 197 13.24 24.68 1.46
C ASP A 197 13.84 23.39 0.87
N ILE A 198 13.55 22.23 1.47
CA ILE A 198 13.96 20.92 0.94
C ILE A 198 13.35 20.67 -0.46
N GLU A 199 12.10 21.07 -0.70
CA GLU A 199 11.48 20.96 -2.03
C GLU A 199 12.21 21.82 -3.07
N LYS A 200 12.44 23.10 -2.74
CA LYS A 200 13.13 24.06 -3.61
C LYS A 200 14.53 23.56 -3.93
N ASP A 201 15.24 23.14 -2.91
CA ASP A 201 16.55 22.52 -2.99
C ASP A 201 16.55 21.28 -3.91
N PHE A 202 15.59 20.37 -3.75
CA PHE A 202 15.45 19.20 -4.62
C PHE A 202 15.21 19.59 -6.08
N ILE A 203 14.34 20.57 -6.34
CA ILE A 203 14.07 21.08 -7.69
C ILE A 203 15.32 21.76 -8.27
N GLU A 204 16.06 22.55 -7.48
CA GLU A 204 17.32 23.17 -7.91
C GLU A 204 18.39 22.13 -8.20
N TRP A 205 18.49 21.08 -7.40
CA TRP A 205 19.40 19.96 -7.62
C TRP A 205 19.09 19.25 -8.94
N ILE A 206 17.82 18.97 -9.22
CA ILE A 206 17.36 18.45 -10.52
C ILE A 206 17.75 19.40 -11.65
N LYS A 207 17.51 20.71 -11.48
CA LYS A 207 17.72 21.71 -12.54
C LYS A 207 19.19 21.96 -12.85
N TYR A 208 20.02 22.14 -11.84
CA TYR A 208 21.36 22.72 -11.96
C TYR A 208 22.48 21.76 -11.59
N LYS A 209 22.16 20.51 -11.19
CA LYS A 209 23.15 19.51 -10.74
C LYS A 209 24.01 19.98 -9.57
N LYS A 210 23.58 21.01 -8.82
CA LYS A 210 24.27 21.49 -7.61
C LYS A 210 24.27 20.38 -6.57
N LEU A 211 25.35 20.21 -5.80
CA LEU A 211 25.35 19.24 -4.70
C LEU A 211 24.31 19.64 -3.65
N LEU A 212 23.37 18.74 -3.33
CA LEU A 212 22.43 19.01 -2.24
C LEU A 212 22.92 18.42 -0.94
N ASN A 213 22.97 19.28 0.08
CA ASN A 213 23.39 18.93 1.42
C ASN A 213 22.35 19.47 2.43
N THR A 214 21.10 19.00 2.32
CA THR A 214 20.02 19.44 3.21
C THR A 214 20.14 18.77 4.57
N LYS A 215 20.29 19.58 5.62
CA LYS A 215 20.27 19.07 7.00
C LYS A 215 18.83 18.70 7.37
N ILE A 216 18.55 17.40 7.46
CA ILE A 216 17.21 16.82 7.71
C ILE A 216 16.98 16.45 9.19
N ARG A 217 17.92 16.79 10.07
CA ARG A 217 17.90 16.35 11.48
C ARG A 217 16.64 16.75 12.26
N GLU A 218 15.91 17.77 11.82
CA GLU A 218 14.66 18.24 12.43
C GLU A 218 13.40 17.87 11.64
N THR A 219 13.54 17.34 10.41
CA THR A 219 12.45 17.10 9.44
C THR A 219 12.36 15.62 9.06
N PRO A 220 11.71 14.77 9.89
CA PRO A 220 11.69 13.33 9.62
C PRO A 220 10.99 12.96 8.31
N PHE A 221 11.63 12.12 7.51
CA PHE A 221 11.04 11.51 6.31
C PHE A 221 10.66 10.05 6.55
N ARG A 222 9.64 9.59 5.84
CA ARG A 222 9.16 8.21 5.79
C ARG A 222 9.96 7.45 4.74
N TRP A 223 10.50 6.30 5.15
CA TRP A 223 11.22 5.37 4.30
C TRP A 223 10.69 3.93 4.48
N ALA A 224 10.55 3.10 3.46
CA ALA A 224 10.61 3.42 2.03
C ALA A 224 9.18 3.51 1.47
N SER A 225 9.01 4.35 0.44
CA SER A 225 7.86 4.31 -0.46
C SER A 225 8.40 3.96 -1.84
N ALA A 226 7.86 2.95 -2.51
CA ALA A 226 8.29 2.60 -3.85
C ALA A 226 7.15 2.04 -4.70
N GLY A 227 7.34 2.06 -6.02
CA GLY A 227 6.32 1.68 -6.98
C GLY A 227 6.84 1.58 -8.40
N VAL A 228 5.93 1.53 -9.37
CA VAL A 228 6.26 1.42 -10.79
C VAL A 228 5.81 2.69 -11.51
N LEU A 229 6.64 3.17 -12.44
CA LEU A 229 6.22 4.07 -13.52
C LEU A 229 5.99 3.22 -14.78
N PRO A 230 4.75 2.77 -15.01
CA PRO A 230 4.42 1.91 -16.13
C PRO A 230 4.26 2.72 -17.43
N ILE A 231 5.04 2.33 -18.44
CA ILE A 231 4.99 2.84 -19.81
C ILE A 231 4.32 1.76 -20.67
N VAL A 232 3.06 1.98 -20.98
CA VAL A 232 2.21 1.04 -21.70
C VAL A 232 2.26 1.33 -23.20
N LYS A 233 2.69 0.37 -23.99
CA LYS A 233 2.65 0.39 -25.45
C LYS A 233 1.37 -0.28 -25.93
N ILE A 234 0.56 0.43 -26.72
CA ILE A 234 -0.63 -0.09 -27.40
C ILE A 234 -0.48 0.25 -28.89
N GLY A 235 -0.33 -0.78 -29.71
CA GLY A 235 0.02 -0.61 -31.12
C GLY A 235 1.33 0.17 -31.27
N LYS A 236 1.27 1.36 -31.90
CA LYS A 236 2.44 2.24 -32.10
C LYS A 236 2.54 3.37 -31.08
N LYS A 237 1.58 3.51 -30.17
CA LYS A 237 1.50 4.62 -29.22
C LYS A 237 1.97 4.17 -27.84
N TYR A 238 2.57 5.10 -27.10
CA TYR A 238 3.04 4.90 -25.74
C TYR A 238 2.30 5.80 -24.76
N TYR A 239 1.93 5.22 -23.63
CA TYR A 239 1.13 5.84 -22.59
C TYR A 239 1.77 5.64 -21.23
N ILE A 240 1.55 6.55 -20.30
CA ILE A 240 1.83 6.37 -18.89
C ILE A 240 0.55 5.93 -18.21
N MET A 241 0.58 4.79 -17.54
CA MET A 241 -0.57 4.30 -16.79
C MET A 241 -0.60 4.90 -15.39
N LEU A 242 -1.71 5.57 -15.08
CA LEU A 242 -1.97 6.24 -13.80
C LEU A 242 -3.26 5.71 -13.18
N ILE A 243 -3.29 5.66 -11.86
CA ILE A 243 -4.42 5.18 -11.05
C ILE A 243 -5.04 6.36 -10.31
N PHE A 244 -6.35 6.50 -10.36
CA PHE A 244 -7.01 7.63 -9.71
C PHE A 244 -7.17 7.42 -8.21
N ARG A 245 -6.36 8.14 -7.44
CA ARG A 245 -6.39 8.09 -5.98
C ARG A 245 -7.57 8.89 -5.42
N THR A 246 -8.42 8.22 -4.66
CA THR A 246 -9.63 8.83 -4.06
C THR A 246 -9.41 9.50 -2.71
N ILE A 247 -8.21 9.37 -2.14
CA ILE A 247 -7.81 9.95 -0.86
C ILE A 247 -6.75 11.05 -1.03
N PRO A 248 -6.73 12.12 -0.22
CA PRO A 248 -5.78 13.22 -0.37
C PRO A 248 -4.30 12.78 -0.41
N PRO A 249 -3.47 13.37 -1.32
CA PRO A 249 -3.88 14.25 -2.41
C PRO A 249 -4.71 13.50 -3.47
N ILE A 250 -5.88 14.03 -3.82
CA ILE A 250 -6.81 13.40 -4.77
C ILE A 250 -6.35 13.72 -6.19
N GLY A 251 -6.32 12.72 -7.06
CA GLY A 251 -5.91 12.88 -8.45
C GLY A 251 -5.30 11.60 -9.02
N TRP A 252 -4.76 11.69 -10.24
CA TRP A 252 -4.03 10.60 -10.86
C TRP A 252 -2.68 10.42 -10.18
N ASN A 253 -2.46 9.19 -9.72
CA ASN A 253 -1.26 8.76 -9.03
C ASN A 253 -0.56 7.62 -9.79
N LEU A 254 0.69 7.36 -9.43
CA LEU A 254 1.41 6.17 -9.86
C LEU A 254 1.14 5.02 -8.89
N PRO A 255 1.22 3.75 -9.35
CA PRO A 255 1.08 2.60 -8.47
C PRO A 255 2.28 2.50 -7.52
N LEU A 256 2.09 2.95 -6.28
CA LEU A 256 3.13 3.06 -5.27
C LEU A 256 2.57 2.91 -3.87
N GLY A 257 3.37 2.32 -3.00
CA GLY A 257 3.03 2.19 -1.59
C GLY A 257 4.23 2.05 -0.69
N ALA A 258 3.95 1.80 0.59
CA ALA A 258 4.94 1.83 1.64
C ALA A 258 5.43 0.43 1.99
N SER A 259 6.70 0.31 2.41
CA SER A 259 7.25 -0.97 2.84
C SER A 259 6.41 -1.62 3.95
N GLU A 260 6.08 -2.89 3.78
CA GLU A 260 5.38 -3.78 4.70
C GLU A 260 6.34 -4.70 5.48
N THR A 261 7.53 -4.97 4.97
CA THR A 261 8.48 -5.91 5.59
C THR A 261 9.84 -5.27 5.88
N LYS A 262 10.69 -6.00 6.62
CA LYS A 262 12.09 -5.63 6.88
C LYS A 262 12.95 -5.71 5.63
N SER A 263 12.63 -6.63 4.71
CA SER A 263 13.34 -6.81 3.44
C SER A 263 13.03 -5.67 2.48
N GLU A 264 11.76 -5.27 2.34
CA GLU A 264 11.32 -4.29 1.37
C GLU A 264 12.01 -2.92 1.47
N TYR A 265 12.20 -2.37 2.67
CA TYR A 265 12.90 -1.08 2.79
C TYR A 265 14.43 -1.17 2.55
N LYS A 266 14.97 -2.37 2.31
CA LYS A 266 16.36 -2.64 1.90
C LYS A 266 16.43 -3.10 0.43
N ASN A 267 15.37 -3.72 -0.06
CA ASN A 267 15.21 -4.27 -1.40
C ASN A 267 14.04 -3.56 -2.10
N LEU A 268 14.32 -2.40 -2.70
CA LEU A 268 13.27 -1.57 -3.27
C LEU A 268 12.60 -2.21 -4.50
N ARG A 269 13.28 -3.09 -5.24
CA ARG A 269 12.68 -3.78 -6.40
C ARG A 269 11.54 -4.71 -5.98
N GLU A 270 11.74 -5.45 -4.88
CA GLU A 270 10.70 -6.27 -4.25
C GLU A 270 9.49 -5.40 -3.86
N LEU A 271 9.74 -4.26 -3.20
CA LEU A 271 8.68 -3.31 -2.85
C LEU A 271 7.93 -2.78 -4.08
N MET A 272 8.64 -2.30 -5.11
CA MET A 272 8.03 -1.74 -6.32
C MET A 272 7.11 -2.75 -7.01
N LEU A 273 7.58 -3.99 -7.14
CA LEU A 273 6.84 -5.03 -7.83
C LEU A 273 5.66 -5.51 -6.99
N ARG A 274 5.81 -5.67 -5.66
CA ARG A 274 4.68 -5.99 -4.78
C ARG A 274 3.56 -4.95 -4.93
N GLU A 275 3.87 -3.67 -4.78
CA GLU A 275 2.89 -2.58 -4.86
C GLU A 275 2.19 -2.55 -6.23
N PHE A 276 2.95 -2.76 -7.32
CA PHE A 276 2.36 -2.85 -8.66
C PHE A 276 1.36 -4.00 -8.80
N HIS A 277 1.67 -5.20 -8.28
CA HIS A 277 0.77 -6.36 -8.37
C HIS A 277 -0.43 -6.28 -7.41
N GLU A 278 -0.27 -5.59 -6.27
CA GLU A 278 -1.38 -5.32 -5.38
C GLU A 278 -2.40 -4.40 -6.03
N GLU A 279 -1.93 -3.36 -6.73
CA GLU A 279 -2.82 -2.35 -7.28
C GLU A 279 -3.30 -2.66 -8.70
N VAL A 280 -2.49 -3.34 -9.53
CA VAL A 280 -2.76 -3.54 -10.96
C VAL A 280 -2.91 -5.01 -11.32
N LEU A 281 -3.97 -5.32 -12.06
CA LEU A 281 -4.23 -6.60 -12.69
C LEU A 281 -4.36 -6.42 -14.20
N ILE A 282 -3.63 -7.19 -15.01
CA ILE A 282 -3.71 -7.14 -16.48
C ILE A 282 -4.52 -8.33 -16.98
N VAL A 283 -5.50 -8.05 -17.84
CA VAL A 283 -6.51 -9.01 -18.29
C VAL A 283 -6.66 -8.92 -19.82
N ASN A 284 -6.68 -10.05 -20.50
CA ASN A 284 -6.50 -10.15 -21.96
C ASN A 284 -7.71 -9.81 -22.86
N ARG A 285 -8.82 -9.36 -22.29
CA ARG A 285 -10.02 -8.94 -23.02
C ARG A 285 -10.93 -8.07 -22.19
N LYS A 286 -11.32 -6.90 -22.70
CA LYS A 286 -12.30 -6.02 -22.04
C LYS A 286 -13.56 -6.79 -21.65
N ALA A 287 -14.09 -6.54 -20.45
CA ALA A 287 -15.38 -7.06 -20.03
C ALA A 287 -16.48 -6.45 -20.91
N LEU A 288 -16.89 -7.14 -21.96
CA LEU A 288 -17.92 -6.61 -22.86
C LEU A 288 -19.25 -6.45 -22.10
N LEU A 289 -19.67 -5.19 -21.86
CA LEU A 289 -20.91 -4.78 -21.19
C LEU A 289 -22.18 -5.51 -21.69
N GLN A 290 -22.18 -5.99 -22.93
CA GLN A 290 -23.32 -6.72 -23.50
C GLN A 290 -23.68 -8.00 -22.73
N TYR A 291 -22.75 -8.56 -21.94
CA TYR A 291 -22.98 -9.74 -21.10
C TYR A 291 -23.49 -9.42 -19.68
N ILE A 292 -23.54 -8.15 -19.26
CA ILE A 292 -24.04 -7.75 -17.92
C ILE A 292 -25.57 -7.53 -17.90
N ARG A 293 -26.23 -7.51 -19.07
CA ARG A 293 -27.66 -7.17 -19.17
C ARG A 293 -28.63 -8.29 -18.80
N ASP A 294 -28.19 -9.55 -18.71
CA ASP A 294 -29.04 -10.66 -18.27
C ASP A 294 -28.72 -11.05 -16.81
N PRO A 295 -29.64 -10.78 -15.85
CA PRO A 295 -29.47 -11.15 -14.44
C PRO A 295 -29.28 -12.65 -14.20
N GLN A 296 -29.70 -13.52 -15.13
CA GLN A 296 -29.55 -14.98 -15.02
C GLN A 296 -28.25 -15.51 -15.65
N GLN A 297 -27.60 -14.73 -16.51
CA GLN A 297 -26.31 -15.06 -17.13
C GLN A 297 -25.12 -14.29 -16.52
N ARG A 298 -25.21 -13.87 -15.25
CA ARG A 298 -24.11 -13.23 -14.47
C ARG A 298 -22.86 -14.10 -14.25
N LYS A 299 -22.60 -15.08 -15.12
CA LYS A 299 -21.25 -15.56 -15.33
C LYS A 299 -20.69 -14.71 -16.44
N ILE A 300 -19.95 -13.67 -16.09
CA ILE A 300 -18.99 -13.16 -17.05
C ILE A 300 -18.00 -14.31 -17.26
N GLU A 301 -18.20 -15.10 -18.32
CA GLU A 301 -17.27 -16.14 -18.70
C GLU A 301 -15.99 -15.44 -19.12
N PHE A 302 -15.13 -15.20 -18.15
CA PHE A 302 -13.77 -14.74 -18.28
C PHE A 302 -12.85 -15.97 -18.47
N LYS A 303 -13.27 -16.90 -19.34
CA LYS A 303 -12.40 -17.94 -19.92
C LYS A 303 -11.05 -17.33 -20.35
N ASN A 304 -9.99 -17.92 -19.82
CA ASN A 304 -8.59 -17.68 -20.19
C ASN A 304 -8.17 -16.24 -20.01
N PHE A 305 -8.43 -15.60 -18.87
CA PHE A 305 -7.45 -14.61 -18.48
C PHE A 305 -6.17 -15.32 -18.11
N THR A 306 -5.09 -14.71 -18.51
CA THR A 306 -3.81 -15.14 -18.08
C THR A 306 -3.25 -13.97 -17.33
N VAL A 307 -3.15 -14.14 -16.02
CA VAL A 307 -2.53 -13.08 -15.25
C VAL A 307 -1.06 -13.16 -15.52
N ARG A 308 -0.71 -12.20 -16.33
CA ARG A 308 0.60 -11.93 -16.77
C ARG A 308 1.43 -11.44 -15.58
N GLY A 309 2.07 -12.38 -14.87
CA GLY A 309 3.02 -12.06 -13.80
C GLY A 309 4.05 -11.08 -14.34
N CYS A 310 4.40 -10.07 -13.55
CA CYS A 310 5.33 -9.04 -13.99
C CYS A 310 6.73 -9.40 -13.47
N SER A 311 7.49 -10.18 -14.24
CA SER A 311 8.84 -10.61 -13.86
C SER A 311 9.89 -9.65 -14.42
N THR A 312 10.66 -9.04 -13.53
CA THR A 312 12.07 -8.76 -13.80
C THR A 312 12.87 -10.00 -13.38
N TYR A 313 14.18 -10.12 -13.65
CA TYR A 313 15.00 -11.25 -13.16
C TYR A 313 15.07 -11.26 -11.61
N LEU A 314 13.99 -11.67 -10.96
CA LEU A 314 13.85 -11.76 -9.51
C LEU A 314 14.27 -13.14 -9.01
N PRO A 315 14.72 -13.24 -7.75
CA PRO A 315 14.90 -14.53 -7.09
C PRO A 315 13.59 -15.33 -7.06
N PRO A 316 13.61 -16.67 -7.18
CA PRO A 316 12.40 -17.51 -7.19
C PRO A 316 11.46 -17.28 -6.00
N GLN A 317 12.01 -17.05 -4.81
CA GLN A 317 11.23 -16.82 -3.58
C GLN A 317 10.35 -15.56 -3.68
N THR A 318 10.79 -14.54 -4.41
CA THR A 318 10.01 -13.32 -4.64
C THR A 318 8.86 -13.58 -5.60
N LEU A 319 9.00 -14.54 -6.52
CA LEU A 319 7.91 -14.91 -7.43
C LEU A 319 6.74 -15.56 -6.68
N ASP A 320 7.02 -16.46 -5.72
CA ASP A 320 5.97 -17.11 -4.93
C ASP A 320 5.11 -16.09 -4.16
N GLU A 321 5.75 -15.12 -3.49
CA GLU A 321 5.03 -14.06 -2.79
C GLU A 321 4.19 -13.21 -3.75
N LEU A 322 4.74 -12.83 -4.90
CA LEU A 322 4.01 -12.09 -5.94
C LEU A 322 2.79 -12.88 -6.46
N TYR A 323 2.94 -14.19 -6.68
CA TYR A 323 1.82 -15.05 -7.08
C TYR A 323 0.72 -15.12 -6.01
N GLU A 324 1.07 -15.08 -4.72
CA GLU A 324 0.07 -15.04 -3.65
C GLU A 324 -0.71 -13.71 -3.62
N HIS A 325 -0.03 -12.57 -3.84
CA HIS A 325 -0.73 -11.28 -4.00
C HIS A 325 -1.70 -11.31 -5.17
N LEU A 326 -1.26 -11.90 -6.27
CA LEU A 326 -2.06 -12.04 -7.47
C LEU A 326 -3.29 -12.95 -7.26
N LYS A 327 -3.11 -14.16 -6.72
CA LYS A 327 -4.20 -15.09 -6.42
C LYS A 327 -5.23 -14.44 -5.50
N ARG A 328 -4.76 -13.64 -4.54
CA ARG A 328 -5.65 -12.88 -3.66
C ARG A 328 -6.45 -11.82 -4.43
N HIS A 329 -5.80 -11.02 -5.29
CA HIS A 329 -6.48 -10.05 -6.15
C HIS A 329 -7.55 -10.75 -7.00
N VAL A 330 -7.19 -11.87 -7.65
CA VAL A 330 -8.12 -12.70 -8.43
C VAL A 330 -9.30 -13.17 -7.60
N SER A 331 -9.07 -13.83 -6.46
CA SER A 331 -10.12 -14.34 -5.58
C SER A 331 -11.11 -13.26 -5.13
N LEU A 332 -10.62 -12.03 -4.92
CA LEU A 332 -11.45 -10.90 -4.54
C LEU A 332 -12.32 -10.40 -5.70
N ARG A 333 -11.77 -10.36 -6.91
CA ARG A 333 -12.55 -10.06 -8.12
C ARG A 333 -13.65 -11.09 -8.33
N GLU A 334 -13.33 -12.37 -8.19
CA GLU A 334 -14.35 -13.41 -8.34
C GLU A 334 -15.45 -13.28 -7.29
N LYS A 335 -15.06 -13.04 -6.04
CA LYS A 335 -15.99 -12.92 -4.92
C LYS A 335 -16.86 -11.65 -4.96
N ILE A 336 -16.27 -10.52 -5.33
CA ILE A 336 -16.91 -9.21 -5.18
C ILE A 336 -17.44 -8.69 -6.52
N ASP A 337 -16.69 -8.87 -7.60
CA ASP A 337 -17.08 -8.44 -8.95
C ASP A 337 -17.86 -9.52 -9.72
N GLU A 338 -18.02 -10.73 -9.14
CA GLU A 338 -18.67 -11.88 -9.80
C GLU A 338 -17.97 -12.20 -11.15
N MET A 339 -16.66 -11.93 -11.22
CA MET A 339 -15.79 -12.30 -12.33
C MET A 339 -15.40 -13.80 -12.23
N VAL A 340 -14.88 -14.38 -13.29
CA VAL A 340 -14.43 -15.79 -13.37
C VAL A 340 -13.02 -15.80 -13.92
N LEU A 341 -12.04 -15.47 -13.10
CA LEU A 341 -10.69 -15.24 -13.60
C LEU A 341 -9.90 -16.54 -13.54
N SER A 342 -9.47 -17.06 -14.70
CA SER A 342 -8.41 -18.07 -14.69
C SER A 342 -7.05 -17.40 -14.48
N THR A 343 -6.12 -18.11 -13.87
CA THR A 343 -4.69 -17.83 -13.99
C THR A 343 -4.13 -18.88 -14.93
N ASP A 344 -3.55 -18.46 -16.04
CA ASP A 344 -2.72 -19.32 -16.87
C ASP A 344 -1.27 -18.88 -16.59
N GLU A 345 -0.36 -19.84 -16.46
CA GLU A 345 1.03 -19.55 -16.06
C GLU A 345 1.90 -19.22 -17.29
N GLU A 346 1.40 -19.44 -18.51
CA GLU A 346 2.17 -19.33 -19.75
C GLU A 346 2.14 -17.94 -20.39
N GLN A 347 1.10 -17.14 -20.16
CA GLN A 347 1.09 -15.74 -20.61
C GLN A 347 1.55 -14.85 -19.45
N ILE A 348 2.74 -14.28 -19.58
CA ILE A 348 3.39 -13.38 -18.61
C ILE A 348 3.52 -11.97 -19.25
N VAL A 349 3.25 -10.89 -18.51
CA VAL A 349 3.47 -9.49 -18.98
C VAL A 349 4.88 -9.27 -18.54
N VAL A 350 5.77 -9.21 -19.51
CA VAL A 350 7.14 -8.90 -19.20
C VAL A 350 7.21 -7.40 -18.93
N LEU A 351 7.70 -7.04 -17.73
CA LEU A 351 8.08 -5.66 -17.43
C LEU A 351 9.50 -5.44 -17.94
N HIS A 352 9.64 -4.68 -19.01
CA HIS A 352 10.94 -4.37 -19.57
C HIS A 352 11.53 -3.14 -18.84
N PRO A 353 12.59 -3.30 -18.03
CA PRO A 353 13.18 -2.16 -17.32
C PRO A 353 13.69 -1.11 -18.31
N VAL A 354 13.48 0.14 -17.96
CA VAL A 354 13.92 1.30 -18.74
C VAL A 354 15.11 1.92 -18.04
N GLU A 355 16.25 1.99 -18.73
CA GLU A 355 17.44 2.65 -18.20
C GLU A 355 17.14 4.10 -17.82
N THR A 356 17.69 4.51 -16.67
CA THR A 356 17.61 5.90 -16.21
C THR A 356 18.96 6.36 -15.69
N PRO A 357 19.20 7.69 -15.62
CA PRO A 357 20.42 8.19 -15.01
C PRO A 357 20.36 8.20 -13.48
N PHE A 358 19.38 7.57 -12.82
CA PHE A 358 19.25 7.62 -11.36
C PHE A 358 19.51 6.28 -10.69
N GLU A 359 20.04 6.35 -9.47
CA GLU A 359 20.23 5.22 -8.59
C GLU A 359 20.01 5.61 -7.11
N VAL A 360 19.74 4.60 -6.29
CA VAL A 360 19.61 4.74 -4.84
C VAL A 360 20.59 3.79 -4.16
N GLU A 361 21.47 4.33 -3.31
CA GLU A 361 22.38 3.58 -2.46
C GLU A 361 21.80 3.52 -1.04
N ILE A 362 21.54 2.32 -0.53
CA ILE A 362 20.99 2.09 0.81
C ILE A 362 22.04 1.42 1.66
N THR A 363 22.44 2.08 2.75
CA THR A 363 23.34 1.51 3.75
C THR A 363 22.54 1.04 4.96
N TYR A 364 22.77 -0.17 5.44
CA TYR A 364 22.01 -0.73 6.57
C TYR A 364 22.82 -1.74 7.39
N ASP A 365 22.43 -1.93 8.65
CA ASP A 365 22.99 -2.97 9.50
C ASP A 365 22.28 -4.31 9.27
N THR A 366 23.07 -5.38 9.15
CA THR A 366 22.61 -6.77 9.22
C THR A 366 22.24 -7.16 10.65
N GLU A 367 21.66 -8.34 10.83
CA GLU A 367 21.36 -8.88 12.17
C GLU A 367 22.63 -9.09 13.01
N GLU A 368 23.77 -9.30 12.35
CA GLU A 368 25.10 -9.39 12.97
C GLU A 368 25.77 -8.02 13.17
N TYR A 369 25.04 -6.91 13.00
CA TYR A 369 25.56 -5.55 13.08
C TYR A 369 26.69 -5.24 12.10
N ARG A 370 26.81 -6.01 11.02
CA ARG A 370 27.70 -5.69 9.90
C ARG A 370 26.99 -4.72 8.97
N GLN A 371 27.69 -3.65 8.58
CA GLN A 371 27.19 -2.71 7.60
C GLN A 371 27.18 -3.36 6.22
N GLN A 372 26.04 -3.28 5.55
CA GLN A 372 25.84 -3.70 4.17
C GLN A 372 25.34 -2.52 3.32
N LYS A 373 25.50 -2.68 2.01
CA LYS A 373 25.02 -1.74 1.01
C LYS A 373 24.20 -2.47 -0.04
N SER A 374 23.04 -1.92 -0.39
CA SER A 374 22.30 -2.28 -1.59
C SER A 374 22.24 -1.07 -2.52
N ILE A 375 22.32 -1.32 -3.83
CA ILE A 375 22.19 -0.30 -4.85
C ILE A 375 21.04 -0.71 -5.77
N VAL A 376 20.15 0.24 -6.06
CA VAL A 376 19.07 0.06 -7.03
C VAL A 376 19.24 1.11 -8.12
N SER A 377 19.63 0.65 -9.32
CA SER A 377 19.75 1.46 -10.53
C SER A 377 18.44 1.52 -11.31
N ASP A 378 18.38 2.44 -12.27
CA ASP A 378 17.32 2.54 -13.30
C ASP A 378 15.97 2.86 -12.69
N VAL A 379 16.00 3.83 -11.78
CA VAL A 379 14.82 4.32 -11.05
C VAL A 379 14.55 5.78 -11.35
N ILE A 380 13.47 6.31 -10.81
CA ILE A 380 13.27 7.75 -10.56
C ILE A 380 13.03 7.87 -9.06
N PHE A 381 13.58 8.89 -8.42
CA PHE A 381 13.22 9.19 -7.04
C PHE A 381 12.70 10.60 -6.90
N THR A 382 11.71 10.77 -6.02
CA THR A 382 11.16 12.08 -5.67
C THR A 382 11.10 12.24 -4.17
N ILE A 383 11.28 13.47 -3.70
CA ILE A 383 11.02 13.85 -2.32
C ILE A 383 9.64 14.49 -2.30
N ASN A 384 8.75 14.03 -1.43
CA ASN A 384 7.41 14.59 -1.23
C ASN A 384 7.27 15.14 0.21
N PRO A 385 7.61 16.42 0.42
CA PRO A 385 7.55 17.04 1.75
C PRO A 385 6.15 17.05 2.37
N PHE A 386 5.09 17.19 1.57
CA PHE A 386 3.71 17.25 2.06
C PHE A 386 3.22 15.94 2.69
N GLU A 387 3.69 14.82 2.14
CA GLU A 387 3.47 13.51 2.71
C GLU A 387 4.67 13.01 3.53
N GLN A 388 5.73 13.83 3.67
CA GLN A 388 7.00 13.46 4.29
C GLN A 388 7.58 12.16 3.70
N GLY A 389 7.32 11.88 2.42
CA GLY A 389 7.68 10.63 1.76
C GLY A 389 8.91 10.80 0.86
N ILE A 390 9.64 9.71 0.67
CA ILE A 390 10.61 9.57 -0.41
C ILE A 390 10.10 8.43 -1.28
N ASP A 391 9.71 8.75 -2.51
CA ASP A 391 9.08 7.81 -3.44
C ASP A 391 10.10 7.38 -4.49
N ILE A 392 10.33 6.07 -4.61
CA ILE A 392 11.26 5.48 -5.57
C ILE A 392 10.49 4.65 -6.61
N LEU A 393 10.69 4.92 -7.88
CA LEU A 393 9.92 4.31 -8.97
C LEU A 393 10.84 3.55 -9.91
N GLY A 394 10.57 2.27 -10.13
CA GLY A 394 11.14 1.55 -11.26
C GLY A 394 10.40 1.92 -12.54
N VAL A 395 11.12 2.26 -13.61
CA VAL A 395 10.50 2.60 -14.90
C VAL A 395 10.44 1.34 -15.75
N TYR A 396 9.24 0.95 -16.19
CA TYR A 396 9.03 -0.29 -16.92
C TYR A 396 8.16 -0.07 -18.16
N GLU A 397 8.61 -0.60 -19.29
CA GLU A 397 7.81 -0.73 -20.50
C GLU A 397 6.97 -2.01 -20.45
N ILE A 398 5.72 -1.89 -20.89
CA ILE A 398 4.69 -2.92 -20.89
C ILE A 398 4.04 -2.92 -22.26
N GLU A 399 4.13 -4.02 -23.00
CA GLU A 399 3.43 -4.17 -24.27
C GLU A 399 2.06 -4.85 -24.07
N LEU A 400 0.99 -4.13 -24.42
CA LEU A 400 -0.38 -4.62 -24.35
C LEU A 400 -0.99 -4.66 -25.75
N ASP A 401 -1.66 -5.77 -26.07
CA ASP A 401 -2.48 -5.86 -27.27
C ASP A 401 -3.73 -4.97 -27.12
N GLU A 402 -4.37 -4.58 -28.22
CA GLU A 402 -5.55 -3.69 -28.21
C GLU A 402 -6.74 -4.23 -27.39
N ASN A 403 -6.78 -5.55 -27.19
CA ASN A 403 -7.80 -6.23 -26.39
C ASN A 403 -7.42 -6.39 -24.92
N VAL A 404 -6.14 -6.26 -24.57
CA VAL A 404 -5.65 -6.39 -23.19
C VAL A 404 -5.90 -5.07 -22.47
N TYR A 405 -6.42 -5.15 -21.25
CA TYR A 405 -6.72 -3.96 -20.45
C TYR A 405 -6.25 -4.13 -19.00
N PRO A 406 -5.85 -3.04 -18.34
CA PRO A 406 -5.52 -3.06 -16.93
C PRO A 406 -6.77 -2.82 -16.06
N LEU A 407 -6.74 -3.36 -14.85
CA LEU A 407 -7.75 -3.22 -13.79
C LEU A 407 -7.05 -2.80 -12.50
N THR A 408 -7.67 -1.93 -11.70
CA THR A 408 -7.13 -1.55 -10.37
C THR A 408 -7.96 -2.01 -9.20
N GLY A 409 -7.30 -2.37 -8.12
CA GLY A 409 -7.93 -2.85 -6.91
C GLY A 409 -7.09 -2.64 -5.65
N GLU A 410 -7.33 -1.58 -4.87
CA GLU A 410 -6.66 -1.42 -3.58
C GLU A 410 -7.37 -2.23 -2.48
N LEU A 411 -6.60 -3.01 -1.74
CA LEU A 411 -7.08 -3.84 -0.65
C LEU A 411 -7.05 -3.11 0.69
N THR A 412 -8.23 -2.72 1.18
CA THR A 412 -8.37 -2.14 2.52
C THR A 412 -8.86 -3.19 3.53
N LYS A 413 -7.98 -3.63 4.43
CA LYS A 413 -8.34 -4.52 5.55
C LYS A 413 -9.26 -3.79 6.54
N VAL A 414 -10.41 -4.39 6.87
CA VAL A 414 -11.29 -3.88 7.94
C VAL A 414 -10.95 -4.57 9.24
N ILE A 415 -10.42 -3.77 10.17
CA ILE A 415 -9.93 -4.27 11.46
C ILE A 415 -10.94 -3.90 12.56
N GLU A 416 -11.40 -4.90 13.31
CA GLU A 416 -12.27 -4.67 14.47
C GLU A 416 -11.46 -4.03 15.60
N ARG A 417 -11.91 -2.86 16.08
CA ARG A 417 -11.15 -2.04 17.05
C ARG A 417 -10.91 -2.74 18.40
N LYS A 418 -11.76 -3.70 18.80
CA LYS A 418 -11.63 -4.40 20.08
C LYS A 418 -10.71 -5.61 19.98
N THR A 419 -10.99 -6.49 19.02
CA THR A 419 -10.33 -7.80 18.85
C THR A 419 -9.06 -7.75 18.00
N HIS A 420 -8.94 -6.76 17.11
CA HIS A 420 -7.85 -6.62 16.12
C HIS A 420 -7.82 -7.72 15.08
N ASN A 421 -8.88 -8.51 14.99
CA ASN A 421 -9.06 -9.45 13.92
C ASN A 421 -9.43 -8.69 12.65
N VAL A 422 -8.92 -9.15 11.51
CA VAL A 422 -9.43 -8.77 10.20
C VAL A 422 -10.84 -9.35 10.11
N THR A 423 -11.84 -8.49 10.03
CA THR A 423 -13.25 -8.90 9.98
C THR A 423 -13.82 -8.90 8.57
N GLY A 424 -13.03 -8.43 7.60
CA GLY A 424 -13.36 -8.36 6.20
C GLY A 424 -12.33 -7.54 5.44
N GLU A 425 -12.44 -7.55 4.12
CA GLU A 425 -11.59 -6.79 3.19
C GLU A 425 -12.51 -5.95 2.31
N ILE A 426 -12.29 -4.64 2.30
CA ILE A 426 -12.91 -3.72 1.35
C ILE A 426 -11.98 -3.65 0.15
N PHE A 427 -12.56 -3.79 -1.03
CA PHE A 427 -11.82 -3.75 -2.29
C PHE A 427 -12.18 -2.46 -3.01
N ILE A 428 -11.23 -1.54 -3.05
CA ILE A 428 -11.40 -0.20 -3.61
C ILE A 428 -11.03 -0.25 -5.08
N ARG A 429 -11.93 0.30 -5.87
CA ARG A 429 -11.96 0.25 -7.32
C ARG A 429 -11.62 1.64 -7.85
N GLU A 430 -10.50 1.80 -8.56
CA GLU A 430 -10.04 3.10 -9.04
C GLU A 430 -9.92 3.14 -10.57
N PRO A 431 -10.30 4.24 -11.24
CA PRO A 431 -10.12 4.34 -12.68
C PRO A 431 -8.65 4.39 -13.07
N ILE A 432 -8.37 3.94 -14.29
CA ILE A 432 -7.05 4.02 -14.92
C ILE A 432 -7.09 5.07 -16.02
N LEU A 433 -6.05 5.90 -16.04
CA LEU A 433 -5.74 6.80 -17.13
C LEU A 433 -4.48 6.30 -17.83
N LEU A 434 -4.56 6.07 -19.14
CA LEU A 434 -3.41 5.93 -20.00
C LEU A 434 -3.16 7.29 -20.65
N LEU A 435 -2.19 8.04 -20.13
CA LEU A 435 -1.86 9.38 -20.61
C LEU A 435 -0.73 9.31 -21.65
N SER A 436 -0.96 9.83 -22.86
CA SER A 436 0.01 9.81 -23.96
C SER A 436 1.35 10.41 -23.53
N ILE A 437 2.46 9.71 -23.84
CA ILE A 437 3.81 10.20 -23.59
C ILE A 437 4.08 11.50 -24.38
N ASP A 438 3.48 11.66 -25.56
CA ASP A 438 3.60 12.91 -26.33
C ASP A 438 2.97 14.08 -25.60
N LYS A 439 1.80 13.87 -24.99
CA LYS A 439 1.14 14.90 -24.19
C LYS A 439 1.94 15.23 -22.93
N VAL A 440 2.50 14.23 -22.26
CA VAL A 440 3.39 14.45 -21.11
C VAL A 440 4.60 15.30 -21.52
N ARG A 441 5.22 14.99 -22.66
CA ARG A 441 6.31 15.80 -23.21
C ARG A 441 5.84 17.24 -23.48
N GLU A 442 4.73 17.43 -24.17
CA GLU A 442 4.18 18.76 -24.47
C GLU A 442 3.96 19.57 -23.19
N MET A 443 3.34 18.98 -22.17
CA MET A 443 3.13 19.61 -20.87
C MET A 443 4.45 20.08 -20.29
N PHE A 444 5.45 19.20 -20.18
CA PHE A 444 6.71 19.52 -19.49
C PHE A 444 7.79 20.18 -20.36
N LYS A 445 7.52 20.45 -21.65
CA LYS A 445 8.41 21.28 -22.49
C LYS A 445 8.51 22.71 -21.97
N ASN A 446 7.45 23.22 -21.32
CA ASN A 446 7.43 24.57 -20.80
C ASN A 446 7.98 24.62 -19.37
N GLU A 447 9.14 25.24 -19.17
CA GLU A 447 9.74 25.42 -17.84
C GLU A 447 8.82 26.18 -16.86
N ASN A 448 7.82 26.91 -17.36
CA ASN A 448 6.85 27.63 -16.55
C ASN A 448 6.08 26.73 -15.58
N LEU A 449 5.82 25.46 -15.92
CA LEU A 449 5.10 24.53 -15.02
C LEU A 449 5.86 24.26 -13.71
N PHE A 450 7.20 24.20 -13.76
CA PHE A 450 7.99 24.12 -12.52
C PHE A 450 7.85 25.39 -11.67
N ASN A 451 7.80 26.55 -12.32
CA ASN A 451 7.66 27.83 -11.63
C ASN A 451 6.24 28.00 -11.06
N GLU A 452 5.22 27.52 -11.75
CA GLU A 452 3.85 27.45 -11.26
C GLU A 452 3.73 26.50 -10.06
N TYR A 453 4.35 25.33 -10.13
CA TYR A 453 4.40 24.42 -8.98
C TYR A 453 5.04 25.09 -7.75
N LEU A 454 6.17 25.78 -7.93
CA LEU A 454 6.83 26.51 -6.85
C LEU A 454 5.94 27.63 -6.29
N LYS A 455 5.16 28.33 -7.13
CA LYS A 455 4.18 29.32 -6.67
C LYS A 455 3.02 28.68 -5.88
N ASP A 456 2.53 27.52 -6.32
CA ASP A 456 1.48 26.80 -5.60
C ASP A 456 1.97 26.17 -4.29
N LEU A 457 3.27 25.83 -4.21
CA LEU A 457 3.93 25.42 -2.97
C LEU A 457 3.76 26.48 -1.86
N ASP A 458 3.86 27.77 -2.23
CA ASP A 458 3.69 28.86 -1.29
C ASP A 458 2.25 29.01 -0.79
N ASN A 459 1.28 28.64 -1.62
CA ASN A 459 -0.15 28.66 -1.29
C ASN A 459 -0.63 27.44 -0.48
N TYR A 460 0.25 26.48 -0.16
CA TYR A 460 -0.05 25.29 0.65
C TYR A 460 -1.32 24.53 0.23
N LYS A 461 -1.60 24.49 -1.07
CA LYS A 461 -2.48 23.46 -1.61
C LYS A 461 -1.79 22.11 -1.41
N ASP A 462 -2.53 21.01 -1.44
CA ASP A 462 -2.06 19.64 -1.20
C ASP A 462 -0.98 19.12 -2.18
N GLY A 463 -0.36 20.02 -2.95
CA GLY A 463 0.70 19.76 -3.92
C GLY A 463 0.20 19.16 -5.23
N SER A 464 -1.11 19.06 -5.41
CA SER A 464 -1.73 18.56 -6.63
C SER A 464 -1.70 19.62 -7.74
N ILE A 465 -1.53 19.17 -9.00
CA ILE A 465 -1.37 20.06 -10.15
C ILE A 465 -2.39 19.68 -11.20
N VAL A 466 -3.02 20.69 -11.79
CA VAL A 466 -4.07 20.47 -12.77
C VAL A 466 -3.50 20.61 -14.18
N ILE A 467 -3.74 19.60 -15.00
CA ILE A 467 -3.45 19.60 -16.43
C ILE A 467 -4.40 20.63 -17.09
N PRO A 468 -3.89 21.61 -17.85
CA PRO A 468 -4.75 22.65 -18.43
C PRO A 468 -5.79 22.09 -19.39
N GLU A 469 -5.37 21.18 -20.27
CA GLU A 469 -6.20 20.58 -21.31
C GLU A 469 -5.67 19.20 -21.72
N LEU A 470 -6.60 18.29 -22.02
CA LEU A 470 -6.33 17.01 -22.69
C LEU A 470 -7.24 16.89 -23.92
N GLY A 471 -6.64 16.72 -25.10
CA GLY A 471 -7.37 16.36 -26.32
C GLY A 471 -7.87 14.92 -26.27
N GLY A 472 -8.90 14.60 -27.06
CA GLY A 472 -9.48 13.25 -27.10
C GLY A 472 -8.52 12.12 -27.52
N GLU A 473 -7.39 12.45 -28.16
CA GLU A 473 -6.34 11.50 -28.52
C GLU A 473 -5.19 11.42 -27.50
N ASP A 474 -5.15 12.34 -26.54
CA ASP A 474 -4.08 12.43 -25.54
C ASP A 474 -4.20 11.35 -24.47
N TYR A 475 -5.35 10.69 -24.37
CA TYR A 475 -5.61 9.78 -23.27
C TYR A 475 -6.63 8.69 -23.58
N ILE A 476 -6.57 7.63 -22.77
CA ILE A 476 -7.60 6.59 -22.67
C ILE A 476 -7.97 6.45 -21.19
N ILE A 477 -9.25 6.46 -20.86
CA ILE A 477 -9.72 6.12 -19.51
C ILE A 477 -10.30 4.71 -19.51
N GLU A 478 -9.58 3.80 -18.88
CA GLU A 478 -10.01 2.41 -18.68
C GLU A 478 -10.72 2.32 -17.32
N TYR A 479 -12.05 2.51 -17.32
CA TYR A 479 -12.90 2.21 -16.16
C TYR A 479 -14.41 2.36 -16.37
N LEU A 480 -14.87 2.49 -17.61
CA LEU A 480 -16.25 2.87 -17.88
C LEU A 480 -17.27 1.83 -17.40
N ASP A 481 -16.86 0.56 -17.30
CA ASP A 481 -17.72 -0.53 -16.83
C ASP A 481 -17.78 -0.62 -15.29
N ALA A 482 -16.79 -0.03 -14.61
CA ALA A 482 -16.74 -0.02 -13.16
C ALA A 482 -17.82 0.90 -12.54
N ILE A 483 -18.36 1.85 -13.31
CA ILE A 483 -19.55 2.60 -12.90
C ILE A 483 -20.68 1.61 -12.61
N ASP A 484 -20.95 0.69 -13.53
CA ASP A 484 -22.06 -0.26 -13.39
C ASP A 484 -21.75 -1.35 -12.35
N ILE A 485 -20.52 -1.88 -12.32
CA ILE A 485 -20.09 -2.83 -11.27
C ILE A 485 -20.29 -2.21 -9.88
N ARG A 486 -19.86 -0.95 -9.69
CA ARG A 486 -19.99 -0.27 -8.40
C ARG A 486 -21.42 0.09 -8.07
N ARG A 487 -22.24 0.46 -9.07
CA ARG A 487 -23.70 0.64 -8.89
C ARG A 487 -24.36 -0.64 -8.39
N SER A 488 -24.07 -1.75 -9.05
CA SER A 488 -24.55 -3.08 -8.67
C SER A 488 -24.11 -3.44 -7.24
N HIS A 489 -22.83 -3.20 -6.90
CA HIS A 489 -22.30 -3.46 -5.55
C HIS A 489 -22.97 -2.60 -4.48
N VAL A 490 -23.18 -1.31 -4.73
CA VAL A 490 -23.89 -0.41 -3.81
C VAL A 490 -25.34 -0.88 -3.59
N ASP A 491 -26.05 -1.22 -4.67
CA ASP A 491 -27.40 -1.78 -4.60
C ASP A 491 -27.44 -3.08 -3.79
N LYS A 492 -26.46 -3.97 -3.98
CA LYS A 492 -26.29 -5.23 -3.22
C LYS A 492 -26.07 -4.96 -1.72
N ILE A 493 -25.16 -4.05 -1.36
CA ILE A 493 -24.90 -3.69 0.04
C ILE A 493 -26.16 -3.11 0.69
N PHE A 494 -26.91 -2.24 0.01
CA PHE A 494 -28.17 -1.71 0.53
C PHE A 494 -29.19 -2.81 0.82
N ASN A 495 -29.31 -3.80 -0.07
CA ASN A 495 -30.23 -4.92 0.11
C ASN A 495 -29.81 -5.80 1.31
N GLU A 496 -28.53 -6.21 1.37
CA GLU A 496 -28.01 -7.00 2.50
C GLU A 496 -28.16 -6.27 3.85
N LEU A 497 -27.89 -4.96 3.88
CA LEU A 497 -28.09 -4.16 5.08
C LEU A 497 -29.56 -4.04 5.44
N SER A 498 -30.46 -3.82 4.47
CA SER A 498 -31.90 -3.71 4.74
C SER A 498 -32.45 -5.00 5.33
N GLU A 499 -32.09 -6.15 4.77
CA GLU A 499 -32.46 -7.47 5.31
C GLU A 499 -31.97 -7.66 6.74
N THR A 500 -30.73 -7.27 7.02
CA THR A 500 -30.13 -7.38 8.37
C THR A 500 -30.78 -6.43 9.37
N LEU A 501 -31.18 -5.23 8.95
CA LEU A 501 -31.71 -4.17 9.81
C LEU A 501 -33.24 -4.20 9.95
N ASN A 502 -33.96 -5.04 9.20
CA ASN A 502 -35.42 -5.20 9.27
C ASN A 502 -35.93 -5.88 10.56
N THR A 503 -35.05 -6.14 11.54
CA THR A 503 -35.46 -6.61 12.87
C THR A 503 -36.01 -5.46 13.71
N SER A 504 -36.99 -5.72 14.58
CA SER A 504 -37.64 -4.69 15.41
C SER A 504 -36.64 -3.90 16.27
N MET A 505 -35.52 -4.52 16.66
CA MET A 505 -34.45 -3.89 17.44
C MET A 505 -33.61 -2.87 16.66
N LEU A 506 -33.69 -2.86 15.32
CA LEU A 506 -32.84 -2.02 14.44
C LEU A 506 -33.64 -1.14 13.47
N ALA A 507 -34.94 -0.97 13.70
CA ALA A 507 -35.81 -0.14 12.87
C ALA A 507 -35.26 1.29 12.65
N ASP A 508 -34.71 1.91 13.69
CA ASP A 508 -34.05 3.23 13.60
C ASP A 508 -32.87 3.23 12.61
N ALA A 509 -32.02 2.20 12.66
CA ALA A 509 -30.88 2.07 11.77
C ALA A 509 -31.34 1.85 10.32
N ASN A 510 -32.40 1.07 10.13
CA ASN A 510 -32.99 0.87 8.81
C ASN A 510 -33.58 2.17 8.24
N ASN A 511 -34.28 2.97 9.07
CA ASN A 511 -34.80 4.28 8.66
C ASN A 511 -33.69 5.21 8.18
N ILE A 512 -32.55 5.23 8.88
CA ILE A 512 -31.35 5.99 8.46
C ILE A 512 -30.81 5.43 7.14
N LEU A 513 -30.71 4.11 6.99
CA LEU A 513 -30.25 3.48 5.75
C LEU A 513 -31.15 3.84 4.55
N GLN A 514 -32.47 3.78 4.69
CA GLN A 514 -33.41 4.16 3.64
C GLN A 514 -33.30 5.65 3.29
N LYS A 515 -33.01 6.50 4.28
CA LYS A 515 -32.72 7.91 4.04
C LYS A 515 -31.44 8.08 3.20
N ILE A 516 -30.35 7.38 3.53
CA ILE A 516 -29.11 7.39 2.71
C ILE A 516 -29.42 6.94 1.29
N LYS A 517 -30.19 5.85 1.13
CA LYS A 517 -30.57 5.33 -0.18
C LYS A 517 -31.32 6.37 -1.01
N LYS A 518 -32.37 6.97 -0.44
CA LYS A 518 -33.23 7.94 -1.13
C LYS A 518 -32.51 9.26 -1.42
N ASP A 519 -31.89 9.85 -0.39
CA ASP A 519 -31.42 11.24 -0.45
C ASP A 519 -30.05 11.37 -1.11
N ILE A 520 -29.23 10.31 -1.04
CA ILE A 520 -27.87 10.29 -1.59
C ILE A 520 -27.80 9.37 -2.80
N TRP A 521 -28.06 8.08 -2.62
CA TRP A 521 -27.79 7.11 -3.68
C TRP A 521 -28.66 7.31 -4.93
N GLU A 522 -29.98 7.32 -4.80
CA GLU A 522 -30.90 7.48 -5.93
C GLU A 522 -30.71 8.83 -6.63
N LYS A 523 -30.41 9.88 -5.87
CA LYS A 523 -30.09 11.21 -6.42
C LYS A 523 -28.86 11.17 -7.32
N TYR A 524 -27.77 10.54 -6.86
CA TYR A 524 -26.53 10.46 -7.64
C TYR A 524 -26.59 9.44 -8.77
N LYS A 525 -27.34 8.35 -8.60
CA LYS A 525 -27.66 7.40 -9.67
C LYS A 525 -28.34 8.11 -10.85
N ARG A 526 -29.33 8.97 -10.58
CA ARG A 526 -29.97 9.81 -11.60
C ARG A 526 -29.01 10.83 -12.22
N LYS A 527 -28.12 11.45 -11.42
CA LYS A 527 -27.09 12.36 -11.97
C LYS A 527 -26.16 11.62 -12.95
N ILE A 528 -25.70 10.42 -12.60
CA ILE A 528 -24.86 9.58 -13.47
C ILE A 528 -25.59 9.28 -14.78
N GLU A 529 -26.82 8.79 -14.70
CA GLU A 529 -27.65 8.51 -15.89
C GLU A 529 -27.92 9.75 -16.74
N TYR A 530 -28.12 10.92 -16.10
CA TYR A 530 -28.29 12.18 -16.80
C TYR A 530 -27.03 12.53 -17.62
N TYR A 531 -25.84 12.51 -17.01
CA TYR A 531 -24.61 12.89 -17.71
C TYR A 531 -24.19 11.87 -18.78
N GLU A 532 -24.51 10.59 -18.59
CA GLU A 532 -24.31 9.57 -19.63
C GLU A 532 -25.16 9.79 -20.87
N ASN A 533 -26.41 10.24 -20.70
CA ASN A 533 -27.36 10.39 -21.80
C ASN A 533 -27.38 11.81 -22.40
N ASN A 534 -26.92 12.82 -21.67
CA ASN A 534 -27.02 14.25 -22.06
C ASN A 534 -25.66 14.91 -22.28
N VAL A 535 -24.79 14.26 -23.04
CA VAL A 535 -23.40 14.73 -23.27
C VAL A 535 -23.32 16.08 -24.00
N ASN A 536 -24.39 16.50 -24.68
CA ASN A 536 -24.45 17.82 -25.31
C ASN A 536 -24.62 18.96 -24.29
N GLY A 537 -25.04 18.66 -23.05
CA GLY A 537 -25.21 19.64 -21.98
C GLY A 537 -23.89 20.05 -21.30
N GLY A 538 -22.76 19.50 -21.77
CA GLY A 538 -21.45 19.68 -21.16
C GLY A 538 -21.22 18.81 -19.92
N PRO A 539 -19.97 18.77 -19.44
CA PRO A 539 -19.60 17.99 -18.27
C PRO A 539 -20.16 18.60 -16.97
N PRO A 540 -20.31 17.79 -15.91
CA PRO A 540 -20.63 18.31 -14.58
C PRO A 540 -19.52 19.23 -14.09
N ILE A 541 -19.87 20.47 -13.75
CA ILE A 541 -18.94 21.41 -13.11
C ILE A 541 -18.57 20.89 -11.73
N TYR A 542 -17.28 20.65 -11.50
CA TYR A 542 -16.78 20.24 -10.19
C TYR A 542 -16.80 21.41 -9.20
N ASN A 543 -17.62 21.28 -8.15
CA ASN A 543 -17.63 22.21 -7.03
C ASN A 543 -16.98 21.57 -5.77
N PRO A 544 -15.74 21.94 -5.41
CA PRO A 544 -15.05 21.38 -4.24
C PRO A 544 -15.80 21.57 -2.92
N ASP A 545 -16.56 22.66 -2.78
CA ASP A 545 -17.28 22.97 -1.54
C ASP A 545 -18.56 22.15 -1.42
N GLU A 546 -19.26 21.90 -2.52
CA GLU A 546 -20.40 20.96 -2.55
C GLU A 546 -19.94 19.55 -2.17
N VAL A 547 -18.80 19.12 -2.74
CA VAL A 547 -18.19 17.83 -2.44
C VAL A 547 -17.81 17.71 -0.97
N LYS A 548 -17.09 18.70 -0.41
CA LYS A 548 -16.73 18.71 1.02
C LYS A 548 -17.96 18.72 1.92
N LYS A 549 -19.00 19.48 1.56
CA LYS A 549 -20.26 19.52 2.30
C LYS A 549 -20.93 18.15 2.30
N LEU A 550 -20.98 17.48 1.15
CA LEU A 550 -21.59 16.16 1.03
C LEU A 550 -20.77 15.07 1.71
N GLN A 551 -19.44 15.12 1.65
CA GLN A 551 -18.58 14.23 2.43
C GLN A 551 -18.86 14.37 3.94
N LYS A 552 -18.96 15.61 4.45
CA LYS A 552 -19.34 15.86 5.85
C LYS A 552 -20.73 15.34 6.18
N GLU A 553 -21.69 15.45 5.26
CA GLU A 553 -23.04 14.93 5.43
C GLU A 553 -23.07 13.40 5.45
N ILE A 554 -22.37 12.75 4.52
CA ILE A 554 -22.14 11.29 4.51
C ILE A 554 -21.49 10.87 5.83
N ASP A 555 -20.39 11.50 6.23
CA ASP A 555 -19.72 11.23 7.51
C ASP A 555 -20.69 11.31 8.69
N LYS A 556 -21.49 12.37 8.76
CA LYS A 556 -22.47 12.57 9.82
C LYS A 556 -23.50 11.44 9.86
N ILE A 557 -24.15 11.15 8.73
CA ILE A 557 -25.24 10.17 8.66
C ILE A 557 -24.70 8.74 8.91
N PHE A 558 -23.52 8.41 8.40
CA PHE A 558 -22.89 7.11 8.64
C PHE A 558 -22.44 6.95 10.10
N ASN A 559 -22.00 8.02 10.76
CA ASN A 559 -21.71 7.99 12.19
C ASN A 559 -22.99 7.79 13.02
N GLU A 560 -24.09 8.44 12.65
CA GLU A 560 -25.41 8.21 13.27
C GLU A 560 -25.85 6.75 13.08
N LEU A 561 -25.75 6.21 11.86
CA LEU A 561 -26.06 4.81 11.56
C LEU A 561 -25.23 3.84 12.42
N LEU A 562 -23.91 4.06 12.49
CA LEU A 562 -23.01 3.21 13.28
C LEU A 562 -23.29 3.28 14.79
N GLN A 563 -23.75 4.43 15.30
CA GLN A 563 -24.14 4.58 16.72
C GLN A 563 -25.40 3.78 17.07
N LYS A 564 -26.30 3.58 16.10
CA LYS A 564 -27.52 2.77 16.27
C LYS A 564 -27.24 1.26 16.24
N ILE A 565 -26.08 0.83 15.70
CA ILE A 565 -25.72 -0.60 15.67
C ILE A 565 -25.09 -1.03 17.00
N PRO A 566 -25.65 -2.03 17.71
CA PRO A 566 -25.11 -2.48 18.99
C PRO A 566 -23.65 -2.91 18.92
N ASN A 567 -22.92 -2.70 20.01
CA ASN A 567 -21.49 -3.05 20.09
C ASN A 567 -21.25 -4.52 20.45
N LYS A 568 -21.91 -5.43 19.72
CA LYS A 568 -21.85 -6.88 19.88
C LYS A 568 -21.19 -7.54 18.65
N LYS A 569 -20.57 -8.70 18.87
CA LYS A 569 -19.85 -9.49 17.84
C LYS A 569 -20.74 -9.88 16.66
N GLU A 570 -22.03 -10.12 16.91
CA GLU A 570 -23.02 -10.47 15.88
C GLU A 570 -23.19 -9.37 14.81
N TYR A 571 -22.95 -8.09 15.17
CA TYR A 571 -23.08 -6.96 14.24
C TYR A 571 -21.78 -6.57 13.54
N THR A 572 -20.73 -7.38 13.66
CA THR A 572 -19.45 -7.10 13.00
C THR A 572 -19.59 -7.06 11.48
N LYS A 573 -20.36 -7.99 10.88
CA LYS A 573 -20.66 -7.99 9.44
C LYS A 573 -21.43 -6.71 9.04
N THR A 574 -22.44 -6.32 9.81
CA THR A 574 -23.22 -5.09 9.55
C THR A 574 -22.34 -3.85 9.55
N LYS A 575 -21.45 -3.71 10.55
CA LYS A 575 -20.51 -2.57 10.62
C LYS A 575 -19.49 -2.58 9.48
N PHE A 576 -19.10 -3.75 9.01
CA PHE A 576 -18.27 -3.89 7.81
C PHE A 576 -19.02 -3.36 6.58
N LEU A 577 -20.23 -3.85 6.33
CA LEU A 577 -21.06 -3.43 5.19
C LEU A 577 -21.35 -1.92 5.22
N ILE A 578 -21.59 -1.33 6.40
CA ILE A 578 -21.77 0.13 6.53
C ILE A 578 -20.51 0.90 6.09
N LYS A 579 -19.31 0.42 6.46
CA LYS A 579 -18.06 1.07 6.03
C LYS A 579 -17.80 0.89 4.54
N ASP A 580 -18.09 -0.28 4.00
CA ASP A 580 -17.98 -0.56 2.57
C ASP A 580 -18.93 0.34 1.78
N LEU A 581 -20.20 0.43 2.18
CA LEU A 581 -21.17 1.34 1.58
C LEU A 581 -20.69 2.79 1.57
N LYS A 582 -20.13 3.26 2.69
CA LYS A 582 -19.60 4.62 2.81
C LYS A 582 -18.51 4.90 1.77
N SER A 583 -17.51 4.02 1.68
CA SER A 583 -16.39 4.16 0.74
C SER A 583 -16.86 4.18 -0.72
N ASN A 584 -17.83 3.33 -1.06
CA ASN A 584 -18.41 3.29 -2.40
C ASN A 584 -19.22 4.56 -2.71
N LEU A 585 -20.01 5.07 -1.77
CA LEU A 585 -20.80 6.30 -1.95
C LEU A 585 -19.91 7.55 -2.08
N GLU A 586 -18.83 7.64 -1.30
CA GLU A 586 -17.86 8.75 -1.44
C GLU A 586 -17.30 8.81 -2.86
N SER A 587 -16.92 7.66 -3.43
CA SER A 587 -16.42 7.55 -4.81
C SER A 587 -17.47 7.95 -5.86
N VAL A 588 -18.69 7.43 -5.72
CA VAL A 588 -19.85 7.75 -6.58
C VAL A 588 -20.15 9.25 -6.59
N VAL A 589 -20.00 9.91 -5.45
CA VAL A 589 -20.27 11.34 -5.34
C VAL A 589 -19.16 12.17 -5.96
N LEU A 590 -17.90 11.77 -5.74
CA LEU A 590 -16.72 12.59 -6.03
C LEU A 590 -16.47 12.76 -7.53
N TYR A 591 -16.42 11.66 -8.27
CA TYR A 591 -15.90 11.67 -9.64
C TYR A 591 -16.75 10.90 -10.65
N PHE A 592 -17.73 10.09 -10.20
CA PHE A 592 -18.56 9.31 -11.14
C PHE A 592 -19.38 10.18 -12.10
N PRO A 593 -19.94 11.35 -11.72
CA PRO A 593 -20.61 12.20 -12.70
C PRO A 593 -19.68 12.61 -13.86
N GLN A 594 -18.40 12.87 -13.56
CA GLN A 594 -17.41 13.24 -14.57
C GLN A 594 -17.06 12.04 -15.45
N LEU A 595 -16.85 10.85 -14.87
CA LEU A 595 -16.63 9.62 -15.63
C LEU A 595 -17.86 9.23 -16.47
N ALA A 596 -19.07 9.45 -15.95
CA ALA A 596 -20.34 9.19 -16.62
C ALA A 596 -20.49 10.06 -17.87
N TYR A 597 -20.12 11.35 -17.78
CA TYR A 597 -20.04 12.23 -18.94
C TYR A 597 -19.05 11.72 -19.99
N ILE A 598 -17.82 11.38 -19.59
CA ILE A 598 -16.79 10.85 -20.49
C ILE A 598 -17.28 9.56 -21.16
N ARG A 599 -17.92 8.66 -20.39
CA ARG A 599 -18.52 7.41 -20.87
C ARG A 599 -19.58 7.67 -21.94
N GLY A 600 -20.53 8.55 -21.63
CA GLY A 600 -21.59 8.91 -22.54
C GLY A 600 -21.05 9.49 -23.83
N TYR A 601 -20.04 10.37 -23.72
CA TYR A 601 -19.44 11.04 -24.87
C TYR A 601 -18.74 10.02 -25.77
N HIS A 602 -17.90 9.17 -25.19
CA HIS A 602 -17.23 8.09 -25.92
C HIS A 602 -18.23 7.13 -26.59
N LYS A 603 -19.30 6.75 -25.90
CA LYS A 603 -20.36 5.91 -26.47
C LYS A 603 -21.07 6.57 -27.67
N LYS A 604 -21.29 7.89 -27.60
CA LYS A 604 -22.00 8.64 -28.65
C LYS A 604 -21.12 8.97 -29.85
N HIS A 605 -19.85 9.30 -29.61
CA HIS A 605 -18.96 9.86 -30.62
C HIS A 605 -17.85 8.91 -31.09
N GLY A 606 -17.63 7.79 -30.39
CA GLY A 606 -16.54 6.85 -30.68
C GLY A 606 -15.15 7.39 -30.33
N SER A 607 -15.08 8.53 -29.63
CA SER A 607 -13.85 9.20 -29.23
C SER A 607 -13.99 9.83 -27.86
N PHE A 608 -12.89 10.08 -27.17
CA PHE A 608 -12.91 10.79 -25.90
C PHE A 608 -13.12 12.30 -26.11
N PRO A 609 -13.83 13.00 -25.20
CA PRO A 609 -13.99 14.45 -25.30
C PRO A 609 -12.67 15.16 -25.05
N ASN A 610 -12.53 16.36 -25.61
CA ASN A 610 -11.53 17.31 -25.14
C ASN A 610 -11.91 17.75 -23.73
N LEU A 611 -10.96 17.67 -22.80
CA LEU A 611 -11.16 18.01 -21.40
C LEU A 611 -10.45 19.32 -21.11
N ARG A 612 -11.19 20.32 -20.64
CA ARG A 612 -10.62 21.58 -20.17
C ARG A 612 -10.65 21.65 -18.64
N GLN A 613 -9.67 22.34 -18.07
CA GLN A 613 -9.53 22.50 -16.62
C GLN A 613 -10.79 23.00 -15.92
N GLU A 614 -11.52 23.93 -16.53
CA GLU A 614 -12.74 24.52 -15.96
C GLU A 614 -13.88 23.51 -15.81
N GLU A 615 -13.85 22.46 -16.62
CA GLU A 615 -14.91 21.48 -16.80
C GLU A 615 -14.67 20.25 -15.92
N LEU A 616 -13.45 19.72 -15.90
CA LEU A 616 -13.11 18.43 -15.25
C LEU A 616 -11.86 18.52 -14.38
N LYS A 617 -11.73 19.60 -13.61
CA LYS A 617 -10.57 19.88 -12.74
C LYS A 617 -10.06 18.65 -11.98
N LEU A 618 -10.97 17.84 -11.42
CA LEU A 618 -10.61 16.67 -10.64
C LEU A 618 -9.93 15.58 -11.49
N LEU A 619 -10.49 15.24 -12.66
CA LEU A 619 -9.89 14.28 -13.60
C LEU A 619 -8.71 14.85 -14.38
N LEU A 620 -8.40 16.13 -14.20
CA LEU A 620 -7.18 16.74 -14.72
C LEU A 620 -6.14 16.93 -13.62
N THR A 621 -6.36 16.45 -12.40
CA THR A 621 -5.43 16.64 -11.29
C THR A 621 -4.41 15.49 -11.23
N LEU A 622 -3.12 15.80 -11.26
CA LEU A 622 -2.01 14.88 -10.95
C LEU A 622 -1.61 15.02 -9.48
N CYS A 623 -1.36 13.90 -8.80
CA CYS A 623 -0.76 13.89 -7.48
C CYS A 623 0.69 14.42 -7.53
N PRO A 624 1.21 15.06 -6.45
CA PRO A 624 2.55 15.66 -6.46
C PRO A 624 3.68 14.71 -6.85
N ALA A 625 3.69 13.49 -6.29
CA ALA A 625 4.71 12.48 -6.62
C ALA A 625 4.68 12.09 -8.11
N THR A 626 3.47 11.97 -8.67
CA THR A 626 3.27 11.67 -10.09
C THR A 626 3.81 12.78 -10.96
N TRP A 627 3.36 14.02 -10.73
CA TRP A 627 3.83 15.17 -11.52
C TRP A 627 5.36 15.32 -11.50
N LYS A 628 6.00 15.17 -10.33
CA LYS A 628 7.48 15.25 -10.22
C LYS A 628 8.15 14.16 -11.02
N SER A 629 7.61 12.94 -10.96
CA SER A 629 8.19 11.79 -11.66
C SER A 629 8.08 11.96 -13.17
N LEU A 630 6.95 12.47 -13.66
CA LEU A 630 6.76 12.78 -15.08
C LEU A 630 7.69 13.90 -15.55
N SER A 631 7.83 14.96 -14.75
CA SER A 631 8.69 16.09 -15.09
C SER A 631 10.17 15.72 -15.13
N ILE A 632 10.62 14.86 -14.20
CA ILE A 632 11.95 14.24 -14.23
C ILE A 632 12.10 13.38 -15.49
N GLY A 633 11.12 12.53 -15.79
CA GLY A 633 11.15 11.67 -16.97
C GLY A 633 11.35 12.44 -18.28
N VAL A 634 10.66 13.56 -18.45
CA VAL A 634 10.82 14.45 -19.62
C VAL A 634 12.19 15.13 -19.60
N LYS A 635 12.55 15.77 -18.48
CA LYS A 635 13.78 16.57 -18.36
C LYS A 635 15.05 15.75 -18.65
N PHE A 636 15.08 14.51 -18.19
CA PHE A 636 16.24 13.63 -18.35
C PHE A 636 16.17 12.75 -19.61
N GLY A 637 15.21 13.00 -20.50
CA GLY A 637 15.06 12.24 -21.73
C GLY A 637 14.75 10.77 -21.51
N ILE A 638 14.23 10.37 -20.34
CA ILE A 638 13.83 8.97 -20.07
C ILE A 638 12.74 8.56 -21.07
N PHE A 639 11.87 9.50 -21.44
CA PHE A 639 10.82 9.25 -22.41
C PHE A 639 11.27 9.40 -23.88
N SER A 640 12.51 9.82 -24.13
CA SER A 640 13.03 10.10 -25.49
C SER A 640 12.94 8.92 -26.44
N LYS A 641 13.15 7.71 -25.91
CA LYS A 641 13.14 6.47 -26.68
C LYS A 641 11.75 5.96 -27.08
N PHE A 642 10.68 6.53 -26.51
CA PHE A 642 9.29 6.13 -26.78
C PHE A 642 8.58 7.05 -27.77
N PHE A 643 9.30 8.05 -28.30
CA PHE A 643 8.76 8.88 -29.37
C PHE A 643 8.89 8.14 -30.70
N SER A 644 7.87 8.23 -31.55
CA SER A 644 8.06 7.94 -32.96
C SER A 644 9.18 8.84 -33.48
N ASN A 645 10.21 8.24 -34.08
CA ASN A 645 11.06 8.96 -35.02
C ASN A 645 10.19 9.23 -36.25
N ASP A 646 9.33 10.24 -36.18
CA ASP A 646 8.74 10.84 -37.37
C ASP A 646 9.72 11.82 -38.01
#